data_AF-A0A4Q5RSN3-F1
#
_entry.id   AF-A0A4Q5RSN3-F1
#
_cell.length_a   1.000
_cell.length_b   1.000
_cell.length_c   1.000
_cell.angle_alpha   90.00
_cell.angle_beta   90.00
_cell.angle_gamma   90.00
#
_symmetry.space_group_name_H-M   'P 1'
#
loop_
_entity.id
_entity.type
_entity.pdbx_description
1 polymer ?
#
loop_
_entity_poly.entity_id
_entity_poly.type
_entity_poly.pdbx_seq_one_letter_code
_entity_poly.pdbx_strand_id
1 'polypeptide(L)'
;VQYIEFWVLDPFIYKPASTGGDLYFNLGSLSEDILKDGRKSLENGLPADGDVAKVDETVWGRIAKLQPVVQSFDNDVTSRGLQDIGLDGLADADERQKYAPFIGQIRSTLSAAAFSQLNNDPSSDNYLYFRGTQYDDANAGILRRYSQYNGIEGNSKTTEQSKSELGLDNSASTSLPDGEDINRDNNMSQADEYFQYRVSIRPQDMQVGQNFITDKVTSQVKLANGNTQAVNWYQFRVPIKSYQSKVGNIQDFKAIRFIRMFMTNFADTSVLRFARLQLIRGEWRAFNTENSTANIIADPAIVNPSLDNSTIDVSTVNIEENGNRTPIPYVVPPGITRQRDFNNYNTNTQLNEQSLQTNVKNLRDGYSKATFKTFYNDLRQYKSLEMFIHAEGTQVQNGDVSAFIRLGVDYIDNYYEYEIPLQITASATRDGDAIWPEANRLALQLSILTSAKTARNNALLNGAPWPLNIPYTFTDGANKVTIKGQPDLSRLRTIMLGVRNPYRGNSPAGKDDGLDKTAIVWFNELRLTGFKEQGGWAATGRFNAKLADLGDVNVSGSKSTIGFGTLDSRINDRSRSDNQSIDVSANMELGKFFPTQSGVKIPVYVNYSNQKITPQYDPSSPDIELKAELAQLSKPKQDSLLNVSEDYTVRKSINLSNIRKVKTNPNAKNHLWDIENLSATYIYTQYEHHDFITENAFQKNYVVGLDYNYNNQPKFYSPFQKLIKSNMLKLFQDINFSLLPSRLHFNINLNRFYSENTLRNNDPENYIAIPTTFNKNFLINRVYGIGWNLTKSLQMDFDATNLGVIDEPTGRINGLKQDTLWNNLKRLGRTTNYNHTINFNYTTPINKIPGFDWTSMVVRYSTQFNWNSQALFSLNNPAFDVGNTIQNSRTIQLNPVLNLIGLYNKIPALRKANEAGKGGFGNLFLHMLTGLKNISGTYTRTEGTFLPGYLPKTTFLGEDLNYNAPGIGFLLGSQSDIRSRAISNGWITTDTLQNQLYTKTLNEDMHLRGVVEPFPDLRIELTAFRTQNLNYQTNFKYSPLTGSIENLSPITTGDYSISYFTLPTAFSKNSGINNNSAIFQKFLNNRSVISQRLGRENPNS
;
A
#
# COMPACT_ATOMS: atom_id res chain seq x y z
N VAL A 1 -7.11 -10.95 -21.22
CA VAL A 1 -6.84 -11.83 -22.37
C VAL A 1 -8.13 -11.95 -23.17
N GLN A 2 -8.05 -12.03 -24.51
CA GLN A 2 -9.17 -12.21 -25.43
C GLN A 2 -8.94 -13.39 -26.37
N TYR A 3 -7.70 -13.65 -26.80
CA TYR A 3 -7.37 -14.70 -27.75
C TYR A 3 -6.15 -15.53 -27.30
N ILE A 4 -6.15 -16.82 -27.65
CA ILE A 4 -4.93 -17.64 -27.76
C ILE A 4 -4.51 -17.52 -29.22
N GLU A 5 -3.35 -16.92 -29.48
CA GLU A 5 -2.84 -16.76 -30.83
C GLU A 5 -1.54 -17.51 -31.02
N PHE A 6 -1.41 -18.21 -32.14
CA PHE A 6 -0.17 -18.84 -32.52
C PHE A 6 0.03 -18.95 -34.02
N TRP A 7 1.30 -18.97 -34.42
CA TRP A 7 1.72 -19.28 -35.78
C TRP A 7 2.30 -20.68 -35.81
N VAL A 8 1.69 -21.58 -36.57
CA VAL A 8 2.16 -22.95 -36.72
C VAL A 8 2.67 -23.18 -38.13
N LEU A 9 3.82 -23.84 -38.24
CA LEU A 9 4.33 -24.35 -39.50
C LEU A 9 3.38 -25.42 -40.03
N ASP A 10 3.13 -25.44 -41.34
CA ASP A 10 2.35 -26.50 -41.97
C ASP A 10 2.91 -27.88 -41.61
N PRO A 11 2.16 -28.68 -40.83
CA PRO A 11 2.67 -29.94 -40.31
C PRO A 11 2.75 -31.03 -41.40
N PHE A 12 2.16 -30.80 -42.58
CA PHE A 12 2.09 -31.78 -43.66
C PHE A 12 3.21 -31.63 -44.70
N ILE A 13 4.15 -30.70 -44.52
CA ILE A 13 5.26 -30.42 -45.46
C ILE A 13 6.06 -31.68 -45.81
N TYR A 14 6.38 -32.50 -44.81
CA TYR A 14 7.18 -33.72 -45.01
C TYR A 14 6.33 -34.98 -45.21
N LYS A 15 5.03 -34.92 -44.89
CA LYS A 15 4.08 -36.04 -44.99
C LYS A 15 2.72 -35.57 -45.49
N PRO A 16 2.58 -35.27 -46.80
CA PRO A 16 1.32 -34.75 -47.36
C PRO A 16 0.12 -35.70 -47.24
N ALA A 17 0.38 -37.01 -47.12
CA ALA A 17 -0.66 -38.05 -47.02
C ALA A 17 -1.11 -38.35 -45.57
N SER A 18 -0.58 -37.65 -44.55
CA SER A 18 -1.04 -37.84 -43.17
C SER A 18 -2.49 -37.38 -43.00
N THR A 19 -3.29 -38.16 -42.28
CA THR A 19 -4.70 -37.85 -42.01
C THR A 19 -4.89 -36.75 -40.97
N GLY A 20 -3.81 -36.34 -40.29
CA GLY A 20 -3.85 -35.32 -39.24
C GLY A 20 -4.46 -35.80 -37.92
N GLY A 21 -4.77 -34.86 -37.03
CA GLY A 21 -5.29 -35.10 -35.68
C GLY A 21 -5.90 -33.85 -35.05
N ASP A 22 -5.92 -33.78 -33.72
CA ASP A 22 -6.50 -32.66 -32.95
C ASP A 22 -5.52 -32.11 -31.91
N LEU A 23 -5.44 -30.78 -31.79
CA LEU A 23 -4.72 -30.05 -30.77
C LEU A 23 -5.71 -29.43 -29.78
N TYR A 24 -5.49 -29.62 -28.48
CA TYR A 24 -6.34 -29.08 -27.43
C TYR A 24 -5.59 -28.11 -26.53
N PHE A 25 -6.31 -27.08 -26.08
CA PHE A 25 -5.90 -26.20 -25.00
C PHE A 25 -6.92 -26.26 -23.87
N ASN A 26 -6.46 -26.45 -22.64
CA ASN A 26 -7.27 -26.34 -21.45
C ASN A 26 -6.78 -25.14 -20.64
N LEU A 27 -7.67 -24.19 -20.33
CA LEU A 27 -7.36 -23.01 -19.53
C LEU A 27 -8.22 -23.03 -18.26
N GLY A 28 -7.59 -23.10 -17.09
CA GLY A 28 -8.32 -23.09 -15.82
C GLY A 28 -7.46 -23.39 -14.60
N SER A 29 -8.08 -24.00 -13.60
CA SER A 29 -7.39 -24.74 -12.55
C SER A 29 -7.27 -26.19 -13.01
N LEU A 30 -6.06 -26.64 -13.27
CA LEU A 30 -5.79 -27.99 -13.74
C LEU A 30 -5.15 -28.77 -12.60
N SER A 31 -5.42 -30.06 -12.55
CA SER A 31 -4.81 -30.94 -11.58
C SER A 31 -3.31 -31.08 -11.86
N GLU A 32 -2.51 -30.90 -10.81
CA GLU A 32 -1.04 -31.07 -10.79
C GLU A 32 -0.63 -32.49 -10.38
N ASP A 33 -1.58 -33.31 -9.95
CA ASP A 33 -1.45 -34.75 -9.73
C ASP A 33 -1.27 -35.43 -11.10
N ILE A 34 -0.02 -35.63 -11.52
CA ILE A 34 0.36 -36.22 -12.81
C ILE A 34 0.16 -37.72 -12.74
N LEU A 35 0.74 -38.36 -11.71
CA LEU A 35 0.52 -39.74 -11.33
C LEU A 35 -0.71 -39.81 -10.43
N LYS A 36 -1.83 -40.29 -10.98
CA LYS A 36 -3.14 -40.27 -10.31
C LYS A 36 -3.21 -41.21 -9.10
N ASP A 37 -2.62 -40.82 -7.98
CA ASP A 37 -2.72 -41.49 -6.68
C ASP A 37 -3.08 -40.54 -5.53
N GLY A 38 -3.18 -39.23 -5.80
CA GLY A 38 -3.58 -38.22 -4.83
C GLY A 38 -2.49 -37.92 -3.79
N ARG A 39 -1.26 -38.35 -4.03
CA ARG A 39 -0.09 -38.10 -3.18
C ARG A 39 0.90 -37.26 -3.98
N LYS A 40 1.41 -36.19 -3.37
CA LYS A 40 2.40 -35.33 -4.02
C LYS A 40 3.73 -36.05 -4.12
N SER A 41 4.15 -36.38 -5.34
CA SER A 41 5.52 -36.82 -5.60
C SER A 41 6.50 -35.65 -5.63
N LEU A 42 7.69 -35.87 -5.09
CA LEU A 42 8.80 -34.90 -5.08
C LEU A 42 10.11 -35.63 -4.83
N GLU A 43 11.00 -35.59 -5.82
CA GLU A 43 12.26 -36.34 -5.85
C GLU A 43 13.20 -36.04 -4.68
N ASN A 44 13.36 -34.77 -4.30
CA ASN A 44 14.26 -34.42 -3.18
C ASN A 44 13.72 -34.84 -1.80
N GLY A 45 12.47 -35.29 -1.72
CA GLY A 45 11.93 -35.93 -0.54
C GLY A 45 12.41 -37.38 -0.38
N LEU A 46 12.89 -38.02 -1.45
CA LEU A 46 13.37 -39.40 -1.41
C LEU A 46 14.61 -39.53 -0.50
N PRO A 47 14.75 -40.65 0.21
CA PRO A 47 15.79 -40.82 1.21
C PRO A 47 17.18 -40.87 0.57
N ALA A 48 18.05 -39.93 0.94
CA ALA A 48 19.45 -39.87 0.49
C ALA A 48 20.29 -41.12 0.87
N ASP A 49 19.84 -41.89 1.86
CA ASP A 49 20.46 -43.15 2.29
C ASP A 49 19.79 -44.41 1.68
N GLY A 50 18.78 -44.24 0.83
CA GLY A 50 18.06 -45.35 0.19
C GLY A 50 17.16 -46.16 1.13
N ASP A 51 16.85 -45.63 2.33
CA ASP A 51 16.04 -46.34 3.32
C ASP A 51 14.55 -46.41 2.92
N VAL A 52 14.12 -47.58 2.45
CA VAL A 52 12.75 -47.86 2.00
C VAL A 52 11.71 -47.69 3.13
N ALA A 53 12.10 -47.73 4.42
CA ALA A 53 11.15 -47.48 5.50
C ALA A 53 10.59 -46.03 5.49
N LYS A 54 11.32 -45.08 4.88
CA LYS A 54 10.98 -43.65 4.82
C LYS A 54 10.09 -43.27 3.63
N VAL A 55 9.79 -44.21 2.75
CA VAL A 55 8.87 -44.03 1.62
C VAL A 55 7.58 -44.83 1.85
N ASP A 56 6.51 -44.40 1.19
CA ASP A 56 5.24 -45.11 1.07
C ASP A 56 5.06 -45.59 -0.36
N GLU A 57 4.39 -46.72 -0.58
CA GLU A 57 4.23 -47.31 -1.91
C GLU A 57 2.81 -47.04 -2.44
N THR A 58 2.72 -46.45 -3.63
CA THR A 58 1.46 -46.17 -4.33
C THR A 58 1.26 -47.11 -5.51
N VAL A 59 0.18 -46.87 -6.28
CA VAL A 59 -0.08 -47.62 -7.52
C VAL A 59 1.02 -47.38 -8.56
N TRP A 60 1.60 -46.17 -8.57
CA TRP A 60 2.60 -45.76 -9.56
C TRP A 60 4.03 -46.00 -9.08
N GLY A 61 4.35 -45.77 -7.81
CA GLY A 61 5.71 -46.02 -7.33
C GLY A 61 5.92 -45.78 -5.85
N ARG A 62 6.98 -45.08 -5.46
CA ARG A 62 7.35 -44.74 -4.09
C ARG A 62 7.34 -43.23 -3.89
N ILE A 63 6.72 -42.78 -2.80
CA ILE A 63 6.64 -41.36 -2.44
C ILE A 63 7.20 -41.18 -1.03
N ALA A 64 7.91 -40.08 -0.81
CA ALA A 64 8.47 -39.75 0.49
C ALA A 64 7.37 -39.55 1.55
N LYS A 65 7.52 -40.15 2.74
CA LYS A 65 6.60 -39.92 3.88
C LYS A 65 6.75 -38.52 4.47
N LEU A 66 7.89 -37.88 4.25
CA LEU A 66 8.22 -36.56 4.79
C LEU A 66 8.36 -35.58 3.63
N GLN A 67 7.62 -34.47 3.72
CA GLN A 67 7.76 -33.39 2.76
C GLN A 67 8.97 -32.52 3.14
N PRO A 68 9.92 -32.29 2.23
CA PRO A 68 11.03 -31.37 2.47
C PRO A 68 10.51 -29.92 2.54
N VAL A 69 11.18 -29.09 3.34
CA VAL A 69 10.82 -27.66 3.51
C VAL A 69 11.18 -26.84 2.27
N VAL A 70 12.20 -27.27 1.54
CA VAL A 70 12.71 -26.62 0.33
C VAL A 70 12.80 -27.66 -0.80
N GLN A 71 12.49 -27.24 -2.03
CA GLN A 71 12.59 -28.06 -3.24
C GLN A 71 13.98 -27.91 -3.86
N SER A 72 14.97 -28.57 -3.24
CA SER A 72 16.36 -28.57 -3.70
C SER A 72 17.03 -29.88 -3.33
N PHE A 73 17.88 -30.38 -4.22
CA PHE A 73 18.73 -31.54 -3.96
C PHE A 73 19.96 -31.21 -3.12
N ASP A 74 20.58 -32.25 -2.55
CA ASP A 74 21.95 -32.20 -2.04
C ASP A 74 22.96 -32.22 -3.22
N ASN A 75 24.18 -31.72 -2.99
CA ASN A 75 25.29 -31.78 -3.94
C ASN A 75 26.09 -33.10 -3.86
N ASP A 76 25.76 -34.00 -2.94
CA ASP A 76 26.37 -35.34 -2.89
C ASP A 76 25.95 -36.17 -4.12
N VAL A 77 26.94 -36.70 -4.85
CA VAL A 77 26.78 -37.52 -6.05
C VAL A 77 25.97 -38.80 -5.77
N THR A 78 26.19 -39.43 -4.61
CA THR A 78 25.54 -40.69 -4.24
C THR A 78 24.08 -40.45 -3.90
N SER A 79 23.81 -39.39 -3.12
CA SER A 79 22.45 -38.99 -2.75
C SER A 79 21.67 -38.57 -3.99
N ARG A 80 22.29 -37.83 -4.93
CA ARG A 80 21.63 -37.40 -6.17
C ARG A 80 21.13 -38.59 -6.99
N GLY A 81 21.95 -39.62 -7.18
CA GLY A 81 21.56 -40.80 -7.95
C GLY A 81 20.43 -41.64 -7.33
N LEU A 82 20.12 -41.44 -6.03
CA LEU A 82 19.00 -42.09 -5.35
C LEU A 82 17.74 -41.23 -5.31
N GLN A 83 17.84 -39.95 -5.64
CA GLN A 83 16.74 -38.98 -5.59
C GLN A 83 16.25 -38.58 -6.99
N ASP A 84 17.17 -38.40 -7.95
CA ASP A 84 16.92 -38.01 -9.36
C ASP A 84 16.43 -39.23 -10.18
N ILE A 85 15.34 -39.86 -9.73
CA ILE A 85 14.79 -41.12 -10.26
C ILE A 85 13.31 -40.98 -10.68
N GLY A 86 12.92 -39.79 -11.13
CA GLY A 86 11.60 -39.54 -11.66
C GLY A 86 10.50 -39.33 -10.62
N LEU A 87 9.30 -39.06 -11.14
CA LEU A 87 8.09 -38.79 -10.37
C LEU A 87 7.54 -40.06 -9.72
N ASP A 88 7.87 -41.25 -10.23
CA ASP A 88 7.46 -42.50 -9.62
C ASP A 88 8.36 -42.89 -8.43
N GLY A 89 9.55 -42.30 -8.30
CA GLY A 89 10.49 -42.60 -7.22
C GLY A 89 11.06 -44.02 -7.29
N LEU A 90 11.13 -44.62 -8.48
CA LEU A 90 11.70 -45.93 -8.74
C LEU A 90 12.81 -45.80 -9.78
N ALA A 91 13.94 -46.45 -9.56
CA ALA A 91 14.93 -46.62 -10.63
C ALA A 91 14.51 -47.79 -11.53
N ASP A 92 14.95 -47.80 -12.80
CA ASP A 92 14.76 -48.88 -13.80
C ASP A 92 14.69 -50.33 -13.26
N ALA A 93 15.57 -50.66 -12.31
CA ALA A 93 15.65 -52.00 -11.72
C ALA A 93 14.46 -52.35 -10.81
N ASP A 94 13.95 -51.37 -10.07
CA ASP A 94 12.79 -51.51 -9.21
C ASP A 94 11.50 -51.37 -10.01
N GLU A 95 11.48 -50.56 -11.06
CA GLU A 95 10.36 -50.50 -12.01
C GLU A 95 10.08 -51.85 -12.67
N ARG A 96 11.14 -52.55 -13.12
CA ARG A 96 11.01 -53.90 -13.69
C ARG A 96 10.32 -54.87 -12.74
N GLN A 97 10.52 -54.70 -11.44
CA GLN A 97 9.87 -55.54 -10.42
C GLN A 97 8.42 -55.10 -10.21
N LYS A 98 8.16 -53.80 -10.06
CA LYS A 98 6.83 -53.21 -9.88
C LYS A 98 5.89 -53.55 -11.04
N TYR A 99 6.38 -53.44 -12.27
CA TYR A 99 5.64 -53.66 -13.50
C TYR A 99 5.83 -55.05 -14.12
N ALA A 100 6.45 -56.00 -13.41
CA ALA A 100 6.63 -57.38 -13.90
C ALA A 100 5.34 -58.04 -14.43
N PRO A 101 4.16 -57.89 -13.78
CA PRO A 101 2.91 -58.44 -14.32
C PRO A 101 2.52 -57.83 -15.67
N PHE A 102 2.72 -56.53 -15.84
CA PHE A 102 2.41 -55.78 -17.07
C PHE A 102 3.36 -56.16 -18.21
N ILE A 103 4.67 -56.19 -17.93
CA ILE A 103 5.72 -56.61 -18.87
C ILE A 103 5.45 -58.05 -19.35
N GLY A 104 5.06 -58.95 -18.43
CA GLY A 104 4.71 -60.33 -18.75
C GLY A 104 3.50 -60.47 -19.69
N GLN A 105 2.45 -59.66 -19.50
CA GLN A 105 1.26 -59.67 -20.34
C GLN A 105 1.53 -59.16 -21.77
N ILE A 106 2.37 -58.14 -21.91
CA ILE A 106 2.61 -57.46 -23.20
C ILE A 106 3.69 -58.15 -24.05
N ARG A 107 4.49 -59.03 -23.45
CA ARG A 107 5.59 -59.73 -24.12
C ARG A 107 5.19 -60.45 -25.41
N SER A 108 4.00 -61.05 -25.47
CA SER A 108 3.52 -61.75 -26.67
C SER A 108 3.05 -60.83 -27.79
N THR A 109 2.84 -59.54 -27.50
CA THR A 109 2.25 -58.55 -28.41
C THR A 109 3.29 -57.66 -29.08
N LEU A 110 4.48 -57.51 -28.47
CA LEU A 110 5.56 -56.65 -28.97
C LEU A 110 6.59 -57.41 -29.80
N SER A 111 7.25 -56.69 -30.72
CA SER A 111 8.46 -57.20 -31.38
C SER A 111 9.60 -57.37 -30.36
N ALA A 112 10.56 -58.25 -30.63
CA ALA A 112 11.69 -58.50 -29.72
C ALA A 112 12.47 -57.22 -29.38
N ALA A 113 12.64 -56.31 -30.33
CA ALA A 113 13.30 -55.02 -30.13
C ALA A 113 12.47 -54.07 -29.25
N ALA A 114 11.16 -53.98 -29.49
CA ALA A 114 10.27 -53.13 -28.69
C ALA A 114 10.11 -53.67 -27.26
N PHE A 115 10.07 -54.98 -27.08
CA PHE A 115 10.07 -55.60 -25.75
C PHE A 115 11.38 -55.32 -25.00
N SER A 116 12.53 -55.37 -25.69
CA SER A 116 13.81 -55.02 -25.06
C SER A 116 13.85 -53.56 -24.61
N GLN A 117 13.22 -52.63 -25.35
CA GLN A 117 13.13 -51.23 -24.94
C GLN A 117 12.24 -51.08 -23.70
N LEU A 118 11.03 -51.64 -23.74
CA LEU A 118 10.10 -51.60 -22.60
C LEU A 118 10.68 -52.26 -21.35
N ASN A 119 11.44 -53.35 -21.49
CA ASN A 119 12.03 -54.03 -20.35
C ASN A 119 13.22 -53.26 -19.76
N ASN A 120 13.90 -52.42 -20.55
CA ASN A 120 15.00 -51.61 -20.05
C ASN A 120 14.50 -50.41 -19.26
N ASP A 121 13.40 -49.79 -19.72
CA ASP A 121 12.80 -48.56 -19.19
C ASP A 121 11.25 -48.73 -19.14
N PRO A 122 10.71 -49.43 -18.12
CA PRO A 122 9.26 -49.66 -17.99
C PRO A 122 8.40 -48.41 -17.84
N SER A 123 8.86 -47.39 -17.09
CA SER A 123 8.14 -46.12 -16.88
C SER A 123 8.32 -45.11 -18.02
N SER A 124 9.30 -45.32 -18.91
CA SER A 124 9.57 -44.48 -20.08
C SER A 124 9.98 -43.04 -19.72
N ASP A 125 10.65 -42.87 -18.58
CA ASP A 125 10.92 -41.58 -17.96
C ASP A 125 12.42 -41.23 -17.93
N ASN A 126 13.28 -42.13 -18.42
CA ASN A 126 14.73 -41.93 -18.56
C ASN A 126 15.11 -40.69 -19.40
N TYR A 127 16.02 -39.88 -18.86
CA TYR A 127 16.61 -38.72 -19.53
C TYR A 127 17.87 -39.06 -20.34
N LEU A 128 17.93 -38.59 -21.59
CA LEU A 128 19.16 -38.61 -22.40
C LEU A 128 19.53 -37.22 -22.93
N TYR A 129 20.80 -36.86 -22.71
CA TYR A 129 21.35 -35.60 -23.22
C TYR A 129 21.41 -35.61 -24.76
N PHE A 130 20.87 -34.56 -25.39
CA PHE A 130 20.70 -34.48 -26.85
C PHE A 130 22.02 -34.50 -27.67
N ARG A 131 23.16 -34.21 -27.03
CA ARG A 131 24.51 -34.34 -27.61
C ARG A 131 25.32 -35.49 -26.99
N GLY A 132 24.66 -36.46 -26.40
CA GLY A 132 25.30 -37.66 -25.88
C GLY A 132 25.87 -38.53 -27.01
N THR A 133 26.92 -39.29 -26.67
CA THR A 133 27.63 -40.18 -27.60
C THR A 133 26.73 -41.21 -28.26
N GLN A 134 25.73 -41.73 -27.54
CA GLN A 134 24.75 -42.68 -28.08
C GLN A 134 24.03 -42.17 -29.34
N TYR A 135 23.67 -40.88 -29.37
CA TYR A 135 23.03 -40.27 -30.54
C TYR A 135 24.02 -39.93 -31.65
N ASP A 136 25.29 -39.70 -31.32
CA ASP A 136 26.36 -39.48 -32.29
C ASP A 136 26.71 -40.80 -33.01
N ASP A 137 26.84 -41.90 -32.26
CA ASP A 137 27.09 -43.24 -32.80
C ASP A 137 25.96 -43.73 -33.70
N ALA A 138 24.71 -43.39 -33.35
CA ALA A 138 23.52 -43.68 -34.15
C ALA A 138 23.32 -42.72 -35.33
N ASN A 139 24.18 -41.71 -35.51
CA ASN A 139 24.03 -40.62 -36.48
C ASN A 139 22.61 -40.02 -36.48
N ALA A 140 22.07 -39.79 -35.27
CA ALA A 140 20.68 -39.40 -35.08
C ALA A 140 20.43 -37.96 -35.54
N GLY A 141 19.35 -37.76 -36.30
CA GLY A 141 18.88 -36.43 -36.68
C GLY A 141 18.34 -35.63 -35.49
N ILE A 142 18.15 -34.32 -35.67
CA ILE A 142 17.77 -33.36 -34.61
C ILE A 142 16.51 -33.82 -33.85
N LEU A 143 15.43 -34.21 -34.55
CA LEU A 143 14.18 -34.62 -33.89
C LEU A 143 14.37 -35.87 -33.01
N ARG A 144 15.21 -36.82 -33.45
CA ARG A 144 15.50 -38.03 -32.67
C ARG A 144 16.31 -37.72 -31.42
N ARG A 145 17.22 -36.74 -31.47
CA ARG A 145 18.04 -36.33 -30.32
C ARG A 145 17.23 -35.76 -29.16
N TYR A 146 16.07 -35.15 -29.44
CA TYR A 146 15.19 -34.59 -28.42
C TYR A 146 14.07 -35.54 -27.97
N SER A 147 14.03 -36.79 -28.46
CA SER A 147 12.90 -37.69 -28.12
C SER A 147 12.85 -38.11 -26.65
N GLN A 148 13.98 -38.09 -25.93
CA GLN A 148 14.10 -38.46 -24.51
C GLN A 148 14.67 -37.32 -23.66
N TYR A 149 14.66 -36.08 -24.17
CA TYR A 149 15.19 -34.92 -23.44
C TYR A 149 14.27 -34.45 -22.31
N ASN A 150 12.97 -34.76 -22.39
CA ASN A 150 11.98 -34.40 -21.36
C ASN A 150 11.79 -35.50 -20.32
N GLY A 151 12.64 -36.54 -20.32
CA GLY A 151 12.69 -37.52 -19.23
C GLY A 151 13.06 -36.85 -17.90
N ILE A 152 12.64 -37.47 -16.82
CA ILE A 152 12.75 -37.00 -15.44
C ILE A 152 13.84 -37.77 -14.68
N GLU A 153 13.95 -39.10 -14.85
CA GLU A 153 15.04 -39.87 -14.26
C GLU A 153 16.40 -39.44 -14.86
N GLY A 154 17.31 -38.95 -14.01
CA GLY A 154 18.66 -38.56 -14.41
C GLY A 154 18.76 -37.21 -15.11
N ASN A 155 17.74 -36.36 -15.04
CA ASN A 155 17.71 -35.08 -15.75
C ASN A 155 18.46 -33.95 -15.00
N SER A 156 18.84 -34.19 -13.74
CA SER A 156 19.44 -33.21 -12.84
C SER A 156 20.83 -33.58 -12.33
N LYS A 157 21.59 -34.32 -13.13
CA LYS A 157 22.97 -34.77 -12.85
C LYS A 157 23.90 -33.65 -12.34
N THR A 158 24.71 -33.97 -11.33
CA THR A 158 25.80 -33.10 -10.83
C THR A 158 26.93 -32.95 -11.87
N THR A 159 27.79 -31.94 -11.69
CA THR A 159 28.95 -31.71 -12.56
C THR A 159 29.88 -32.93 -12.60
N GLU A 160 30.10 -33.58 -11.46
CA GLU A 160 30.93 -34.78 -11.34
C GLU A 160 30.32 -35.97 -12.11
N GLN A 161 28.99 -36.17 -12.01
CA GLN A 161 28.28 -37.21 -12.78
C GLN A 161 28.35 -36.94 -14.28
N SER A 162 28.08 -35.70 -14.71
CA SER A 162 28.15 -35.29 -16.12
C SER A 162 29.56 -35.50 -16.71
N LYS A 163 30.60 -35.17 -15.95
CA LYS A 163 31.99 -35.39 -16.38
C LYS A 163 32.34 -36.86 -16.48
N SER A 164 31.90 -37.67 -15.52
CA SER A 164 32.18 -39.11 -15.52
C SER A 164 31.50 -39.83 -16.67
N GLU A 165 30.28 -39.43 -17.05
CA GLU A 165 29.48 -40.14 -18.05
C GLU A 165 29.74 -39.63 -19.47
N LEU A 166 29.81 -38.31 -19.66
CA LEU A 166 29.84 -37.69 -21.00
C LEU A 166 31.09 -36.84 -21.24
N GLY A 167 31.95 -36.62 -20.24
CA GLY A 167 33.12 -35.74 -20.35
C GLY A 167 32.76 -34.25 -20.48
N LEU A 168 31.54 -33.85 -20.10
CA LEU A 168 31.01 -32.48 -20.18
C LEU A 168 30.83 -31.87 -18.79
N ASP A 169 30.97 -30.55 -18.67
CA ASP A 169 30.77 -29.84 -17.40
C ASP A 169 29.29 -29.84 -16.93
N ASN A 170 28.35 -29.90 -17.87
CA ASN A 170 26.92 -29.94 -17.57
C ASN A 170 26.15 -30.69 -18.67
N SER A 171 25.43 -31.73 -18.26
CA SER A 171 24.50 -32.50 -19.10
C SER A 171 23.07 -32.48 -18.56
N ALA A 172 22.79 -31.74 -17.48
CA ALA A 172 21.48 -31.67 -16.86
C ALA A 172 20.54 -30.73 -17.65
N SER A 173 19.25 -31.07 -17.71
CA SER A 173 18.20 -30.18 -18.23
C SER A 173 17.73 -29.17 -17.20
N THR A 174 17.76 -29.55 -15.91
CA THR A 174 17.35 -28.76 -14.75
C THR A 174 18.26 -29.04 -13.56
N SER A 175 18.33 -28.12 -12.60
CA SER A 175 19.01 -28.35 -11.31
C SER A 175 18.04 -28.55 -10.16
N LEU A 176 16.75 -28.53 -10.46
CA LEU A 176 15.65 -28.55 -9.50
C LEU A 176 15.02 -29.94 -9.51
N PRO A 177 14.55 -30.43 -8.36
CA PRO A 177 13.82 -31.68 -8.31
C PRO A 177 12.51 -31.59 -9.07
N ASP A 178 12.17 -32.67 -9.75
CA ASP A 178 10.85 -32.84 -10.33
C ASP A 178 9.84 -33.21 -9.23
N GLY A 179 8.64 -32.68 -9.39
CA GLY A 179 7.55 -32.89 -8.44
C GLY A 179 6.21 -32.38 -8.95
N GLU A 180 5.15 -32.84 -8.31
CA GLU A 180 3.75 -32.54 -8.66
C GLU A 180 3.29 -31.21 -8.03
N ASP A 181 4.05 -30.16 -8.33
CA ASP A 181 3.86 -28.79 -7.86
C ASP A 181 4.43 -27.81 -8.89
N ILE A 182 3.66 -27.60 -9.97
CA ILE A 182 4.09 -26.86 -11.15
C ILE A 182 4.18 -25.36 -10.84
N ASN A 183 3.28 -24.84 -10.00
CA ASN A 183 3.27 -23.43 -9.61
C ASN A 183 4.16 -23.11 -8.40
N ARG A 184 4.70 -24.12 -7.70
CA ARG A 184 5.57 -24.02 -6.51
C ARG A 184 4.91 -23.37 -5.31
N ASP A 185 3.62 -23.64 -5.09
CA ASP A 185 2.88 -23.16 -3.92
C ASP A 185 2.99 -24.09 -2.70
N ASN A 186 3.84 -25.12 -2.79
CA ASN A 186 4.08 -26.19 -1.82
C ASN A 186 2.89 -27.13 -1.58
N ASN A 187 1.75 -26.91 -2.23
CA ASN A 187 0.64 -27.85 -2.26
C ASN A 187 0.63 -28.60 -3.60
N MET A 188 -0.41 -29.40 -3.81
CA MET A 188 -0.70 -30.05 -5.08
C MET A 188 -2.20 -29.84 -5.35
N SER A 189 -2.53 -29.18 -6.46
CA SER A 189 -3.94 -29.04 -6.84
C SER A 189 -4.47 -30.34 -7.44
N GLN A 190 -5.53 -30.90 -6.87
CA GLN A 190 -6.23 -32.07 -7.44
C GLN A 190 -7.46 -31.70 -8.27
N ALA A 191 -7.81 -30.41 -8.31
CA ALA A 191 -9.02 -29.94 -8.98
C ALA A 191 -8.78 -29.79 -10.50
N ASP A 192 -9.67 -30.39 -11.30
CA ASP A 192 -9.72 -30.20 -12.75
C ASP A 192 -10.95 -29.37 -13.12
N GLU A 193 -10.75 -28.06 -13.21
CA GLU A 193 -11.77 -27.07 -13.56
C GLU A 193 -11.27 -26.12 -14.66
N TYR A 194 -11.67 -26.35 -15.90
CA TYR A 194 -11.11 -25.63 -17.05
C TYR A 194 -12.08 -25.46 -18.22
N PHE A 195 -11.77 -24.50 -19.06
CA PHE A 195 -12.35 -24.33 -20.39
C PHE A 195 -11.48 -25.03 -21.42
N GLN A 196 -12.09 -25.85 -22.27
CA GLN A 196 -11.40 -26.63 -23.30
C GLN A 196 -11.64 -26.05 -24.70
N TYR A 197 -10.56 -25.92 -25.46
CA TYR A 197 -10.54 -25.45 -26.83
C TYR A 197 -9.96 -26.54 -27.72
N ARG A 198 -10.61 -26.82 -28.85
CA ARG A 198 -10.16 -27.80 -29.85
C ARG A 198 -9.77 -27.08 -31.12
N VAL A 199 -8.59 -27.40 -31.64
CA VAL A 199 -8.08 -26.96 -32.94
C VAL A 199 -7.84 -28.20 -33.79
N SER A 200 -8.53 -28.31 -34.92
CA SER A 200 -8.33 -29.43 -35.85
C SER A 200 -7.00 -29.26 -36.59
N ILE A 201 -6.19 -30.31 -36.69
CA ILE A 201 -4.96 -30.29 -37.49
C ILE A 201 -5.12 -31.38 -38.55
N ARG A 202 -6.11 -31.23 -39.42
CA ARG A 202 -6.37 -32.12 -40.57
C ARG A 202 -6.22 -31.33 -41.86
N PRO A 203 -5.66 -31.90 -42.94
CA PRO A 203 -5.37 -31.14 -44.17
C PRO A 203 -6.58 -30.37 -44.73
N GLN A 204 -7.78 -30.96 -44.66
CA GLN A 204 -9.02 -30.34 -45.14
C GLN A 204 -9.47 -29.12 -44.33
N ASP A 205 -9.10 -29.05 -43.05
CA ASP A 205 -9.50 -27.97 -42.14
C ASP A 205 -8.46 -26.83 -42.10
N MET A 206 -7.34 -26.97 -42.82
CA MET A 206 -6.26 -25.98 -42.89
C MET A 206 -6.52 -24.90 -43.95
N GLN A 207 -7.72 -24.28 -43.90
CA GLN A 207 -8.17 -23.22 -44.80
C GLN A 207 -8.45 -21.92 -44.03
N VAL A 208 -8.05 -20.78 -44.59
CA VAL A 208 -8.30 -19.45 -43.99
C VAL A 208 -9.80 -19.21 -43.88
N GLY A 209 -10.25 -18.75 -42.70
CA GLY A 209 -11.66 -18.51 -42.39
C GLY A 209 -12.39 -19.69 -41.73
N GLN A 210 -11.75 -20.86 -41.64
CA GLN A 210 -12.24 -22.02 -40.89
C GLN A 210 -11.28 -22.36 -39.75
N ASN A 211 -11.73 -23.14 -38.77
CA ASN A 211 -10.86 -23.73 -37.74
C ASN A 211 -9.97 -22.71 -36.99
N PHE A 212 -10.49 -21.49 -36.76
CA PHE A 212 -9.78 -20.36 -36.15
C PHE A 212 -8.56 -19.84 -36.92
N ILE A 213 -8.38 -20.21 -38.18
CA ILE A 213 -7.29 -19.74 -39.03
C ILE A 213 -7.65 -18.36 -39.59
N THR A 214 -6.88 -17.34 -39.21
CA THR A 214 -7.08 -15.96 -39.66
C THR A 214 -6.25 -15.60 -40.87
N ASP A 215 -5.07 -16.23 -41.03
CA ASP A 215 -4.15 -15.92 -42.12
C ASP A 215 -3.26 -17.12 -42.51
N LYS A 216 -2.72 -17.08 -43.73
CA LYS A 216 -1.78 -18.04 -44.29
C LYS A 216 -0.69 -17.32 -45.08
N VAL A 217 0.56 -17.44 -44.63
CA VAL A 217 1.72 -16.88 -45.34
C VAL A 217 2.52 -18.01 -45.98
N THR A 218 2.75 -17.92 -47.29
CA THR A 218 3.60 -18.87 -48.04
C THR A 218 4.97 -18.24 -48.27
N SER A 219 6.04 -18.84 -47.75
CA SER A 219 7.41 -18.37 -47.90
C SER A 219 8.28 -19.36 -48.69
N GLN A 220 9.19 -18.85 -49.51
CA GLN A 220 10.18 -19.65 -50.25
C GLN A 220 11.48 -19.71 -49.45
N VAL A 221 11.77 -20.85 -48.83
CA VAL A 221 12.90 -21.00 -47.90
C VAL A 221 14.00 -21.81 -48.56
N LYS A 222 15.23 -21.26 -48.58
CA LYS A 222 16.43 -21.99 -49.00
C LYS A 222 16.93 -22.85 -47.83
N LEU A 223 16.82 -24.16 -47.97
CA LEU A 223 17.26 -25.16 -46.99
C LEU A 223 18.78 -25.30 -46.98
N ALA A 224 19.33 -25.87 -45.91
CA ALA A 224 20.78 -26.10 -45.75
C ALA A 224 21.38 -27.02 -46.83
N ASN A 225 20.55 -27.87 -47.45
CA ASN A 225 20.94 -28.71 -48.60
C ASN A 225 21.00 -27.95 -49.93
N GLY A 226 20.72 -26.63 -49.93
CA GLY A 226 20.74 -25.77 -51.11
C GLY A 226 19.42 -25.65 -51.88
N ASN A 227 18.42 -26.50 -51.59
CA ASN A 227 17.11 -26.48 -52.26
C ASN A 227 16.18 -25.40 -51.70
N THR A 228 15.37 -24.78 -52.56
CA THR A 228 14.31 -23.86 -52.14
C THR A 228 12.97 -24.60 -52.07
N GLN A 229 12.28 -24.51 -50.95
CA GLN A 229 10.96 -25.13 -50.73
C GLN A 229 9.93 -24.07 -50.32
N ALA A 230 8.72 -24.19 -50.87
CA ALA A 230 7.57 -23.42 -50.43
C ALA A 230 7.04 -23.97 -49.10
N VAL A 231 6.93 -23.10 -48.10
CA VAL A 231 6.54 -23.43 -46.74
C VAL A 231 5.39 -22.53 -46.30
N ASN A 232 4.32 -23.11 -45.79
CA ASN A 232 3.17 -22.36 -45.29
C ASN A 232 3.27 -22.17 -43.77
N TRP A 233 2.94 -20.96 -43.31
CA TRP A 233 2.71 -20.62 -41.93
C TRP A 233 1.24 -20.24 -41.74
N TYR A 234 0.58 -20.89 -40.79
CA TYR A 234 -0.83 -20.66 -40.49
C TYR A 234 -0.96 -19.89 -39.18
N GLN A 235 -1.70 -18.79 -39.20
CA GLN A 235 -2.05 -18.04 -37.99
C GLN A 235 -3.37 -18.53 -37.44
N PHE A 236 -3.34 -19.03 -36.22
CA PHE A 236 -4.53 -19.38 -35.45
C PHE A 236 -4.80 -18.30 -34.42
N ARG A 237 -6.06 -17.86 -34.32
CA ARG A 237 -6.52 -16.93 -33.29
C ARG A 237 -7.81 -17.45 -32.67
N VAL A 238 -7.68 -18.12 -31.52
CA VAL A 238 -8.80 -18.78 -30.82
C VAL A 238 -9.37 -17.83 -29.76
N PRO A 239 -10.63 -17.37 -29.87
CA PRO A 239 -11.26 -16.53 -28.85
C PRO A 239 -11.45 -17.30 -27.54
N ILE A 240 -11.04 -16.73 -26.40
CA ILE A 240 -11.17 -17.45 -25.11
C ILE A 240 -12.64 -17.66 -24.70
N LYS A 241 -13.57 -16.83 -25.19
CA LYS A 241 -15.00 -17.02 -24.91
C LYS A 241 -15.63 -18.15 -25.72
N SER A 242 -15.02 -18.61 -26.81
CA SER A 242 -15.54 -19.68 -27.67
C SER A 242 -14.95 -21.04 -27.29
N TYR A 243 -15.09 -21.43 -26.03
CA TYR A 243 -14.69 -22.76 -25.57
C TYR A 243 -15.70 -23.82 -26.05
N GLN A 244 -15.21 -25.04 -26.32
CA GLN A 244 -16.06 -26.16 -26.74
C GLN A 244 -16.82 -26.75 -25.55
N SER A 245 -16.12 -26.92 -24.42
CA SER A 245 -16.67 -27.51 -23.21
C SER A 245 -16.08 -26.85 -21.97
N LYS A 246 -16.88 -26.88 -20.89
CA LYS A 246 -16.49 -26.49 -19.54
C LYS A 246 -16.45 -27.76 -18.70
N VAL A 247 -15.33 -28.01 -18.05
CA VAL A 247 -15.13 -29.14 -17.13
C VAL A 247 -15.05 -28.58 -15.70
N GLY A 248 -15.71 -29.23 -14.75
CA GLY A 248 -15.77 -28.77 -13.35
C GLY A 248 -16.66 -27.54 -13.12
N ASN A 249 -16.47 -26.87 -11.97
CA ASN A 249 -17.36 -25.78 -11.52
C ASN A 249 -16.87 -24.36 -11.89
N ILE A 250 -15.93 -24.22 -12.83
CA ILE A 250 -15.34 -22.92 -13.23
C ILE A 250 -16.35 -21.93 -13.83
N GLN A 251 -16.62 -20.80 -13.17
CA GLN A 251 -17.69 -19.88 -13.61
C GLN A 251 -17.22 -18.84 -14.64
N ASP A 252 -16.02 -18.30 -14.47
CA ASP A 252 -15.50 -17.20 -15.29
C ASP A 252 -13.98 -17.27 -15.48
N PHE A 253 -13.44 -16.32 -16.23
CA PHE A 253 -12.02 -16.20 -16.56
C PHE A 253 -11.22 -15.36 -15.55
N LYS A 254 -11.75 -15.10 -14.34
CA LYS A 254 -11.04 -14.25 -13.36
C LYS A 254 -9.85 -14.95 -12.72
N ALA A 255 -9.93 -16.27 -12.56
CA ALA A 255 -8.90 -17.08 -11.90
C ALA A 255 -8.50 -18.26 -12.79
N ILE A 256 -7.60 -18.00 -13.74
CA ILE A 256 -6.97 -19.03 -14.58
C ILE A 256 -5.52 -19.20 -14.10
N ARG A 257 -5.15 -20.39 -13.64
CA ARG A 257 -3.83 -20.67 -13.06
C ARG A 257 -2.91 -21.43 -14.02
N PHE A 258 -3.48 -22.36 -14.77
CA PHE A 258 -2.73 -23.28 -15.61
C PHE A 258 -3.26 -23.28 -17.04
N ILE A 259 -2.36 -23.59 -17.97
CA ILE A 259 -2.68 -23.94 -19.34
C ILE A 259 -2.11 -25.33 -19.64
N ARG A 260 -2.94 -26.26 -20.08
CA ARG A 260 -2.51 -27.60 -20.55
C ARG A 260 -2.78 -27.71 -22.04
N MET A 261 -1.74 -28.01 -22.80
CA MET A 261 -1.82 -28.28 -24.23
C MET A 261 -1.55 -29.76 -24.46
N PHE A 262 -2.37 -30.42 -25.28
CA PHE A 262 -2.16 -31.82 -25.62
C PHE A 262 -2.66 -32.12 -27.04
N MET A 263 -2.10 -33.17 -27.63
CA MET A 263 -2.41 -33.63 -28.98
C MET A 263 -3.00 -35.03 -28.93
N THR A 264 -4.04 -35.30 -29.72
CA THR A 264 -4.67 -36.62 -29.80
C THR A 264 -5.20 -36.89 -31.22
N ASN A 265 -5.62 -38.12 -31.49
CA ASN A 265 -6.18 -38.57 -32.78
C ASN A 265 -5.24 -38.45 -33.99
N PHE A 266 -3.92 -38.45 -33.81
CA PHE A 266 -2.96 -38.55 -34.91
C PHE A 266 -2.71 -40.02 -35.27
N ALA A 267 -2.85 -40.38 -36.54
CA ALA A 267 -2.62 -41.75 -37.01
C ALA A 267 -1.11 -42.09 -37.16
N ASP A 268 -0.26 -41.07 -37.31
CA ASP A 268 1.17 -41.21 -37.48
C ASP A 268 1.95 -40.10 -36.75
N THR A 269 3.28 -40.21 -36.70
CA THR A 269 4.13 -39.20 -36.05
C THR A 269 3.94 -37.83 -36.70
N SER A 270 3.52 -36.85 -35.90
CA SER A 270 3.29 -35.46 -36.28
C SER A 270 4.19 -34.51 -35.47
N VAL A 271 4.63 -33.41 -36.09
CA VAL A 271 5.48 -32.39 -35.46
C VAL A 271 4.86 -31.02 -35.70
N LEU A 272 4.34 -30.39 -34.65
CA LEU A 272 3.86 -29.01 -34.69
C LEU A 272 4.99 -28.08 -34.26
N ARG A 273 5.29 -27.08 -35.09
CA ARG A 273 6.29 -26.05 -34.78
C ARG A 273 5.59 -24.71 -34.64
N PHE A 274 5.55 -24.21 -33.42
CA PHE A 274 4.99 -22.90 -33.13
C PHE A 274 6.09 -21.84 -33.24
N ALA A 275 6.00 -20.92 -34.20
CA ALA A 275 6.90 -19.78 -34.27
C ALA A 275 6.63 -18.80 -33.12
N ARG A 276 5.36 -18.68 -32.73
CA ARG A 276 4.89 -17.84 -31.64
C ARG A 276 3.63 -18.48 -31.07
N LEU A 277 3.51 -18.54 -29.75
CA LEU A 277 2.31 -18.92 -29.02
C LEU A 277 2.11 -17.91 -27.89
N GLN A 278 0.97 -17.23 -27.86
CA GLN A 278 0.74 -16.13 -26.94
C GLN A 278 -0.73 -15.96 -26.55
N LEU A 279 -0.93 -15.33 -25.38
CA LEU A 279 -2.23 -14.88 -24.91
C LEU A 279 -2.36 -13.38 -25.18
N ILE A 280 -3.24 -13.00 -26.11
CA ILE A 280 -3.41 -11.60 -26.53
C ILE A 280 -4.48 -10.93 -25.69
N ARG A 281 -4.21 -9.69 -25.26
CA ARG A 281 -5.18 -8.78 -24.65
C ARG A 281 -5.57 -7.71 -25.67
N GLY A 282 -6.88 -7.54 -25.92
CA GLY A 282 -7.40 -6.36 -26.62
C GLY A 282 -7.57 -5.18 -25.66
N GLU A 283 -7.16 -3.98 -26.11
CA GLU A 283 -7.38 -2.72 -25.39
C GLU A 283 -8.81 -2.20 -25.55
N TRP A 284 -9.38 -2.39 -26.75
CA TRP A 284 -10.78 -2.11 -27.03
C TRP A 284 -11.66 -3.31 -26.69
N ARG A 285 -12.83 -3.04 -26.13
CA ARG A 285 -13.79 -4.07 -25.72
C ARG A 285 -15.12 -3.86 -26.45
N ALA A 286 -15.72 -4.94 -26.94
CA ALA A 286 -17.09 -4.89 -27.43
C ALA A 286 -18.04 -4.49 -26.31
N PHE A 287 -18.97 -3.57 -26.61
CA PHE A 287 -20.02 -3.16 -25.70
C PHE A 287 -21.21 -4.14 -25.74
N ASN A 288 -21.84 -4.38 -24.58
CA ASN A 288 -22.99 -5.25 -24.42
C ASN A 288 -22.81 -6.69 -24.97
N THR A 289 -21.71 -7.37 -24.61
CA THR A 289 -21.46 -8.76 -25.04
C THR A 289 -22.37 -9.78 -24.36
N GLU A 290 -22.96 -9.39 -23.24
CA GLU A 290 -23.92 -10.15 -22.44
C GLU A 290 -25.35 -10.10 -22.97
N ASN A 291 -25.61 -9.27 -24.01
CA ASN A 291 -26.92 -9.06 -24.63
C ASN A 291 -28.01 -8.64 -23.63
N SER A 292 -27.68 -7.69 -22.76
CA SER A 292 -28.59 -7.08 -21.78
C SER A 292 -29.46 -6.00 -22.43
N THR A 293 -30.74 -5.97 -22.07
CA THR A 293 -31.70 -4.94 -22.53
C THR A 293 -31.38 -3.53 -22.02
N ALA A 294 -30.69 -3.43 -20.88
CA ALA A 294 -30.28 -2.13 -20.31
C ALA A 294 -29.16 -1.45 -21.12
N ASN A 295 -28.39 -2.22 -21.89
CA ASN A 295 -27.19 -1.75 -22.59
C ASN A 295 -27.38 -1.72 -24.12
N ILE A 296 -28.61 -1.61 -24.60
CA ILE A 296 -28.89 -1.52 -26.05
C ILE A 296 -28.65 -0.08 -26.53
N ILE A 297 -27.93 0.05 -27.66
CA ILE A 297 -27.79 1.32 -28.36
C ILE A 297 -28.70 1.24 -29.60
N ALA A 298 -29.86 1.89 -29.52
CA ALA A 298 -30.84 1.98 -30.58
C ALA A 298 -31.27 3.44 -30.79
N ASP A 299 -31.84 3.72 -31.96
CA ASP A 299 -32.39 5.03 -32.29
C ASP A 299 -33.48 5.43 -31.27
N PRO A 300 -33.49 6.67 -30.75
CA PRO A 300 -34.49 7.14 -29.78
C PRO A 300 -35.95 7.03 -30.25
N ALA A 301 -36.20 6.94 -31.56
CA ALA A 301 -37.53 6.76 -32.12
C ALA A 301 -38.07 5.32 -31.92
N ILE A 302 -37.21 4.35 -31.58
CA ILE A 302 -37.61 2.96 -31.30
C ILE A 302 -38.04 2.86 -29.83
N VAL A 303 -39.35 2.80 -29.61
CA VAL A 303 -39.93 2.61 -28.27
C VAL A 303 -39.74 1.15 -27.83
N ASN A 304 -39.08 0.94 -26.68
CA ASN A 304 -38.77 -0.38 -26.11
C ASN A 304 -37.98 -1.31 -27.06
N PRO A 305 -36.67 -1.05 -27.28
CA PRO A 305 -35.87 -1.87 -28.18
C PRO A 305 -35.82 -3.33 -27.69
N SER A 306 -36.07 -4.26 -28.62
CA SER A 306 -35.96 -5.70 -28.40
C SER A 306 -34.50 -6.16 -28.26
N LEU A 307 -34.27 -7.40 -27.81
CA LEU A 307 -32.93 -7.99 -27.76
C LEU A 307 -32.19 -7.87 -29.12
N ASP A 308 -30.93 -7.47 -29.07
CA ASP A 308 -30.11 -7.20 -30.25
C ASP A 308 -29.28 -8.43 -30.61
N ASN A 309 -29.71 -9.15 -31.64
CA ASN A 309 -29.04 -10.35 -32.16
C ASN A 309 -27.88 -10.04 -33.12
N SER A 310 -27.55 -8.76 -33.36
CA SER A 310 -26.38 -8.41 -34.17
C SER A 310 -25.10 -8.83 -33.44
N THR A 311 -24.07 -9.23 -34.18
CA THR A 311 -22.78 -9.63 -33.60
C THR A 311 -21.69 -8.64 -33.96
N ILE A 312 -20.75 -8.41 -33.03
CA ILE A 312 -19.57 -7.57 -33.25
C ILE A 312 -18.31 -8.36 -32.89
N ASP A 313 -17.37 -8.40 -33.82
CA ASP A 313 -16.03 -8.94 -33.61
C ASP A 313 -15.02 -7.79 -33.64
N VAL A 314 -14.15 -7.76 -32.62
CA VAL A 314 -13.20 -6.68 -32.36
C VAL A 314 -11.80 -7.22 -32.49
N SER A 315 -11.07 -6.68 -33.45
CA SER A 315 -9.72 -7.11 -33.80
C SER A 315 -8.86 -5.90 -34.18
N THR A 316 -7.59 -6.14 -34.45
CA THR A 316 -6.70 -5.13 -35.03
C THR A 316 -6.26 -5.59 -36.41
N VAL A 317 -6.17 -4.63 -37.33
CA VAL A 317 -5.51 -4.80 -38.63
C VAL A 317 -4.21 -4.03 -38.62
N ASN A 318 -3.16 -4.58 -39.21
CA ASN A 318 -1.84 -3.97 -39.20
C ASN A 318 -1.09 -4.14 -40.53
N ILE A 319 -0.09 -3.29 -40.75
CA ILE A 319 0.63 -3.25 -42.04
C ILE A 319 1.51 -4.49 -42.28
N GLU A 320 2.11 -5.03 -41.23
CA GLU A 320 3.04 -6.17 -41.35
C GLU A 320 2.32 -7.50 -41.63
N GLU A 321 1.17 -7.74 -40.98
CA GLU A 321 0.40 -8.98 -41.11
C GLU A 321 -0.70 -8.86 -42.17
N ASN A 322 -1.38 -7.71 -42.29
CA ASN A 322 -2.57 -7.54 -43.13
C ASN A 322 -2.35 -6.67 -44.37
N GLY A 323 -1.10 -6.29 -44.68
CA GLY A 323 -0.75 -5.51 -45.87
C GLY A 323 -1.05 -6.22 -47.21
N ASN A 324 -1.21 -7.55 -47.20
CA ASN A 324 -1.57 -8.35 -48.37
C ASN A 324 -2.97 -8.99 -48.30
N ARG A 325 -3.81 -8.55 -47.36
CA ARG A 325 -5.17 -9.07 -47.15
C ARG A 325 -6.07 -8.85 -48.39
N THR A 326 -7.02 -9.76 -48.61
CA THR A 326 -8.13 -9.64 -49.57
C THR A 326 -9.49 -9.53 -48.85
N PRO A 327 -10.48 -8.77 -49.35
CA PRO A 327 -10.48 -8.03 -50.62
C PRO A 327 -9.72 -6.70 -50.59
N ILE A 328 -9.59 -6.05 -49.43
CA ILE A 328 -8.87 -4.78 -49.24
C ILE A 328 -7.63 -5.01 -48.36
N PRO A 329 -6.42 -4.63 -48.82
CA PRO A 329 -5.23 -4.66 -47.98
C PRO A 329 -5.20 -3.49 -47.01
N TYR A 330 -4.55 -3.66 -45.86
CA TYR A 330 -4.29 -2.54 -44.96
C TYR A 330 -3.16 -1.67 -45.51
N VAL A 331 -3.43 -0.39 -45.71
CA VAL A 331 -2.45 0.63 -46.10
C VAL A 331 -2.43 1.74 -45.05
N VAL A 332 -1.24 2.31 -44.82
CA VAL A 332 -1.07 3.43 -43.88
C VAL A 332 -1.90 4.63 -44.39
N PRO A 333 -2.68 5.32 -43.53
CA PRO A 333 -3.48 6.46 -43.96
C PRO A 333 -2.64 7.56 -44.63
N PRO A 334 -3.20 8.25 -45.64
CA PRO A 334 -2.52 9.36 -46.30
C PRO A 334 -2.04 10.42 -45.30
N GLY A 335 -0.79 10.87 -45.46
CA GLY A 335 -0.16 11.88 -44.58
C GLY A 335 0.38 11.34 -43.24
N ILE A 336 0.18 10.06 -42.93
CA ILE A 336 0.77 9.41 -41.77
C ILE A 336 2.05 8.66 -42.19
N THR A 337 3.10 8.78 -41.39
CA THR A 337 4.36 8.09 -41.64
C THR A 337 4.65 7.13 -40.50
N ARG A 338 5.14 5.93 -40.85
CA ARG A 338 5.50 4.91 -39.86
C ARG A 338 6.60 5.45 -38.93
N GLN A 339 6.38 5.28 -37.63
CA GLN A 339 7.36 5.66 -36.61
C GLN A 339 8.65 4.86 -36.80
N ARG A 340 9.80 5.51 -36.61
CA ARG A 340 11.11 4.85 -36.66
C ARG A 340 11.53 4.48 -35.25
N ASP A 341 12.05 3.26 -35.09
CA ASP A 341 12.67 2.85 -33.84
C ASP A 341 14.10 3.41 -33.77
N PHE A 342 14.31 4.39 -32.88
CA PHE A 342 15.61 5.02 -32.68
C PHE A 342 16.56 4.22 -31.78
N ASN A 343 16.11 3.08 -31.21
CA ASN A 343 16.98 2.24 -30.36
C ASN A 343 18.06 1.50 -31.17
N ASN A 344 17.86 1.29 -32.47
CA ASN A 344 18.83 0.64 -33.34
C ASN A 344 19.38 1.61 -34.39
N TYR A 345 20.50 2.26 -34.09
CA TYR A 345 21.11 3.28 -34.95
C TYR A 345 21.64 2.74 -36.30
N ASN A 346 21.86 1.42 -36.43
CA ASN A 346 22.47 0.83 -37.62
C ASN A 346 21.45 0.40 -38.69
N THR A 347 20.16 0.29 -38.34
CA THR A 347 19.12 -0.17 -39.27
C THR A 347 17.88 0.70 -39.16
N ASN A 348 17.34 1.14 -40.30
CA ASN A 348 16.10 1.91 -40.37
C ASN A 348 14.87 1.02 -40.11
N THR A 349 14.70 0.59 -38.86
CA THR A 349 13.58 -0.26 -38.44
C THR A 349 12.34 0.61 -38.23
N GLN A 350 11.26 0.27 -38.92
CA GLN A 350 9.97 0.95 -38.76
C GLN A 350 9.10 0.16 -37.77
N LEU A 351 8.45 0.87 -36.85
CA LEU A 351 7.46 0.29 -35.96
C LEU A 351 6.21 -0.13 -36.74
N ASN A 352 5.46 -1.07 -36.17
CA ASN A 352 4.22 -1.55 -36.76
C ASN A 352 3.14 -0.46 -36.66
N GLU A 353 2.34 -0.31 -37.71
CA GLU A 353 1.19 0.57 -37.79
C GLU A 353 -0.08 -0.27 -37.70
N GLN A 354 -1.01 0.10 -36.81
CA GLN A 354 -2.21 -0.70 -36.53
C GLN A 354 -3.47 0.15 -36.44
N SER A 355 -4.60 -0.40 -36.86
CA SER A 355 -5.93 0.18 -36.74
C SER A 355 -6.89 -0.77 -36.04
N LEU A 356 -7.88 -0.22 -35.34
CA LEU A 356 -8.98 -0.97 -34.76
C LEU A 356 -9.91 -1.44 -35.88
N GLN A 357 -10.18 -2.73 -35.97
CA GLN A 357 -11.18 -3.30 -36.87
C GLN A 357 -12.41 -3.76 -36.07
N THR A 358 -13.58 -3.27 -36.49
CA THR A 358 -14.88 -3.73 -36.00
C THR A 358 -15.63 -4.41 -37.14
N ASN A 359 -15.82 -5.72 -37.05
CA ASN A 359 -16.62 -6.49 -37.98
C ASN A 359 -18.01 -6.71 -37.38
N VAL A 360 -19.02 -6.04 -37.95
CA VAL A 360 -20.40 -6.11 -37.48
C VAL A 360 -21.23 -6.93 -38.46
N LYS A 361 -21.93 -7.94 -37.97
CA LYS A 361 -22.79 -8.82 -38.78
C LYS A 361 -24.24 -8.73 -38.33
N ASN A 362 -25.14 -8.73 -39.31
CA ASN A 362 -26.60 -8.67 -39.13
C ASN A 362 -27.04 -7.46 -38.28
N LEU A 363 -26.47 -6.28 -38.53
CA LEU A 363 -26.80 -5.04 -37.83
C LEU A 363 -28.19 -4.56 -38.23
N ARG A 364 -29.14 -4.66 -37.29
CA ARG A 364 -30.57 -4.35 -37.53
C ARG A 364 -30.81 -2.86 -37.75
N ASP A 365 -31.86 -2.55 -38.52
CA ASP A 365 -32.34 -1.17 -38.77
C ASP A 365 -32.54 -0.38 -37.47
N GLY A 366 -31.87 0.77 -37.35
CA GLY A 366 -31.87 1.63 -36.16
C GLY A 366 -31.05 1.14 -34.96
N TYR A 367 -30.34 0.01 -35.05
CA TYR A 367 -29.47 -0.50 -33.98
C TYR A 367 -27.99 -0.13 -34.23
N SER A 368 -27.21 -0.15 -33.15
CA SER A 368 -25.79 0.18 -33.17
C SER A 368 -24.97 -0.81 -32.36
N LYS A 369 -23.81 -1.22 -32.89
CA LYS A 369 -22.79 -1.96 -32.14
C LYS A 369 -21.55 -1.11 -31.98
N ALA A 370 -20.95 -1.19 -30.80
CA ALA A 370 -19.83 -0.34 -30.46
C ALA A 370 -18.75 -1.07 -29.68
N THR A 371 -17.57 -0.47 -29.69
CA THR A 371 -16.45 -0.83 -28.86
C THR A 371 -16.09 0.36 -27.98
N PHE A 372 -15.55 0.09 -26.80
CA PHE A 372 -15.20 1.13 -25.87
C PHE A 372 -13.84 0.88 -25.23
N LYS A 373 -13.25 1.97 -24.75
CA LYS A 373 -12.12 1.95 -23.83
C LYS A 373 -12.26 3.06 -22.80
N THR A 374 -11.51 2.93 -21.71
CA THR A 374 -11.37 4.01 -20.73
C THR A 374 -10.58 5.17 -21.32
N PHE A 375 -11.01 6.39 -21.04
CA PHE A 375 -10.42 7.62 -21.60
C PHE A 375 -10.43 8.72 -20.53
N TYR A 376 -9.25 9.20 -20.10
CA TYR A 376 -9.10 10.14 -18.98
C TYR A 376 -8.46 11.48 -19.41
N ASN A 377 -8.78 11.97 -20.60
CA ASN A 377 -8.19 13.18 -21.14
C ASN A 377 -9.16 14.37 -21.03
N ASP A 378 -8.64 15.52 -20.66
CA ASP A 378 -9.34 16.80 -20.72
C ASP A 378 -9.19 17.40 -22.13
N LEU A 379 -10.30 17.58 -22.83
CA LEU A 379 -10.30 18.03 -24.22
C LEU A 379 -10.41 19.54 -24.39
N ARG A 380 -10.62 20.31 -23.31
CA ARG A 380 -10.99 21.74 -23.38
C ARG A 380 -9.90 22.66 -23.98
N GLN A 381 -8.65 22.21 -23.99
CA GLN A 381 -7.51 22.95 -24.54
C GLN A 381 -7.27 22.72 -26.03
N TYR A 382 -7.99 21.76 -26.62
CA TYR A 382 -7.90 21.42 -28.03
C TYR A 382 -9.09 22.00 -28.80
N LYS A 383 -8.91 22.24 -30.10
CA LYS A 383 -9.94 22.79 -30.98
C LYS A 383 -10.67 21.68 -31.71
N SER A 384 -9.95 20.64 -32.12
CA SER A 384 -10.49 19.57 -32.96
C SER A 384 -10.04 18.19 -32.52
N LEU A 385 -10.90 17.21 -32.78
CA LEU A 385 -10.63 15.78 -32.67
C LEU A 385 -10.71 15.19 -34.08
N GLU A 386 -9.65 14.51 -34.51
CA GLU A 386 -9.54 13.92 -35.83
C GLU A 386 -9.32 12.41 -35.76
N MET A 387 -9.88 11.67 -36.72
CA MET A 387 -9.69 10.23 -36.86
C MET A 387 -9.97 9.80 -38.30
N PHE A 388 -9.23 8.81 -38.79
CA PHE A 388 -9.49 8.18 -40.09
C PHE A 388 -10.45 7.01 -39.91
N ILE A 389 -11.42 6.90 -40.81
CA ILE A 389 -12.40 5.83 -40.81
C ILE A 389 -12.45 5.20 -42.21
N HIS A 390 -12.40 3.88 -42.25
CA HIS A 390 -12.59 3.08 -43.45
C HIS A 390 -13.81 2.18 -43.28
N ALA A 391 -14.54 1.91 -44.36
CA ALA A 391 -15.65 0.97 -44.36
C ALA A 391 -15.62 0.09 -45.63
N GLU A 392 -15.86 -1.21 -45.45
CA GLU A 392 -15.97 -2.21 -46.51
C GLU A 392 -17.13 -3.19 -46.23
N GLY A 393 -17.73 -3.73 -47.30
CA GLY A 393 -18.81 -4.70 -47.21
C GLY A 393 -19.31 -5.13 -48.60
N THR A 394 -19.84 -6.35 -48.71
CA THR A 394 -20.35 -6.91 -49.98
C THR A 394 -21.83 -6.61 -50.24
N GLN A 395 -22.58 -6.18 -49.22
CA GLN A 395 -24.02 -5.89 -49.27
C GLN A 395 -24.36 -4.54 -48.62
N VAL A 396 -23.48 -3.55 -48.78
CA VAL A 396 -23.60 -2.23 -48.15
C VAL A 396 -23.27 -1.16 -49.19
N GLN A 397 -24.11 -0.13 -49.31
CA GLN A 397 -23.92 1.02 -50.19
C GLN A 397 -23.48 2.26 -49.41
N ASN A 398 -23.10 3.32 -50.13
CA ASN A 398 -22.72 4.59 -49.50
C ASN A 398 -23.89 5.19 -48.71
N GLY A 399 -23.68 5.48 -47.44
CA GLY A 399 -24.70 6.03 -46.53
C GLY A 399 -25.57 4.99 -45.81
N ASP A 400 -25.45 3.70 -46.13
CA ASP A 400 -26.19 2.62 -45.44
C ASP A 400 -25.74 2.42 -43.99
N VAL A 401 -24.50 2.81 -43.66
CA VAL A 401 -23.95 2.70 -42.32
C VAL A 401 -23.25 4.00 -41.92
N SER A 402 -23.41 4.38 -40.66
CA SER A 402 -22.72 5.52 -40.05
C SER A 402 -21.69 5.03 -39.03
N ALA A 403 -20.57 5.74 -38.91
CA ALA A 403 -19.71 5.64 -37.75
C ALA A 403 -20.11 6.69 -36.72
N PHE A 404 -19.97 6.38 -35.44
CA PHE A 404 -20.08 7.38 -34.39
C PHE A 404 -18.95 7.26 -33.37
N ILE A 405 -18.60 8.42 -32.81
CA ILE A 405 -17.76 8.53 -31.63
C ILE A 405 -18.60 9.08 -30.49
N ARG A 406 -18.56 8.40 -29.34
CA ARG A 406 -19.24 8.80 -28.12
C ARG A 406 -18.21 9.11 -27.03
N LEU A 407 -18.29 10.32 -26.47
CA LEU A 407 -17.43 10.87 -25.45
C LEU A 407 -18.27 11.17 -24.21
N GLY A 408 -18.01 10.49 -23.09
CA GLY A 408 -18.87 10.64 -21.90
C GLY A 408 -18.18 10.31 -20.57
N VAL A 409 -18.91 10.62 -19.50
CA VAL A 409 -18.59 10.13 -18.14
C VAL A 409 -19.10 8.69 -17.95
N ASP A 410 -20.10 8.29 -18.75
CA ASP A 410 -20.62 6.93 -18.86
C ASP A 410 -20.86 6.57 -20.34
N TYR A 411 -21.51 5.43 -20.59
CA TYR A 411 -21.79 4.93 -21.93
C TYR A 411 -23.20 5.25 -22.44
N ILE A 412 -24.18 5.53 -21.58
CA ILE A 412 -25.62 5.47 -21.90
C ILE A 412 -26.40 6.73 -21.51
N ASP A 413 -26.03 7.42 -20.44
CA ASP A 413 -26.84 8.48 -19.84
C ASP A 413 -26.22 9.86 -19.96
N ASN A 414 -24.89 9.97 -19.97
CA ASN A 414 -24.16 11.24 -20.00
C ASN A 414 -23.05 11.21 -21.05
N TYR A 415 -23.40 11.58 -22.29
CA TYR A 415 -22.45 11.56 -23.40
C TYR A 415 -22.72 12.63 -24.45
N TYR A 416 -21.65 13.00 -25.16
CA TYR A 416 -21.66 13.60 -26.49
C TYR A 416 -21.44 12.51 -27.52
N GLU A 417 -22.25 12.46 -28.56
CA GLU A 417 -22.06 11.56 -29.69
C GLU A 417 -21.96 12.37 -30.97
N TYR A 418 -20.98 12.07 -31.81
CA TYR A 418 -20.84 12.63 -33.15
C TYR A 418 -20.91 11.50 -34.18
N GLU A 419 -21.90 11.58 -35.07
CA GLU A 419 -22.21 10.59 -36.09
C GLU A 419 -21.87 11.12 -37.49
N ILE A 420 -21.21 10.29 -38.29
CA ILE A 420 -20.79 10.56 -39.67
C ILE A 420 -21.26 9.40 -40.58
N PRO A 421 -22.01 9.66 -41.66
CA PRO A 421 -22.38 8.64 -42.64
C PRO A 421 -21.15 8.20 -43.46
N LEU A 422 -20.98 6.89 -43.66
CA LEU A 422 -19.78 6.33 -44.31
C LEU A 422 -19.98 6.07 -45.81
N GLN A 423 -18.92 6.29 -46.57
CA GLN A 423 -18.73 5.80 -47.93
C GLN A 423 -18.00 4.46 -47.92
N ILE A 424 -18.48 3.52 -48.72
CA ILE A 424 -17.96 2.16 -48.81
C ILE A 424 -16.86 2.11 -49.85
N THR A 425 -15.74 1.49 -49.47
CA THR A 425 -14.59 1.33 -50.35
C THR A 425 -14.85 0.25 -51.41
N ALA A 426 -14.54 0.56 -52.67
CA ALA A 426 -14.69 -0.39 -53.77
C ALA A 426 -13.77 -1.62 -53.58
N SER A 427 -14.28 -2.82 -53.83
CA SER A 427 -13.52 -4.07 -53.70
C SER A 427 -12.25 -4.08 -54.56
N ALA A 428 -11.18 -4.68 -54.04
CA ALA A 428 -9.86 -4.83 -54.69
C ALA A 428 -9.06 -3.53 -54.93
N THR A 429 -9.47 -2.38 -54.38
CA THR A 429 -8.61 -1.18 -54.41
C THR A 429 -7.38 -1.34 -53.52
N ARG A 430 -6.27 -0.73 -53.94
CA ARG A 430 -5.01 -0.62 -53.17
C ARG A 430 -4.59 0.83 -52.97
N ASP A 431 -5.40 1.78 -53.43
CA ASP A 431 -5.11 3.20 -53.34
C ASP A 431 -5.43 3.71 -51.93
N GLY A 432 -4.47 4.41 -51.30
CA GLY A 432 -4.57 4.89 -49.93
C GLY A 432 -5.68 5.92 -49.73
N ASP A 433 -5.85 6.83 -50.68
CA ASP A 433 -6.90 7.86 -50.63
C ASP A 433 -8.30 7.27 -50.90
N ALA A 434 -8.38 6.14 -51.62
CA ALA A 434 -9.64 5.42 -51.83
C ALA A 434 -10.03 4.55 -50.62
N ILE A 435 -9.04 3.97 -49.92
CA ILE A 435 -9.24 3.17 -48.70
C ILE A 435 -9.60 4.10 -47.52
N TRP A 436 -8.95 5.27 -47.43
CA TRP A 436 -9.21 6.27 -46.40
C TRP A 436 -9.81 7.54 -47.03
N PRO A 437 -11.07 7.50 -47.51
CA PRO A 437 -11.65 8.63 -48.21
C PRO A 437 -11.85 9.81 -47.26
N GLU A 438 -11.57 11.03 -47.73
CA GLU A 438 -11.72 12.25 -46.93
C GLU A 438 -13.16 12.45 -46.43
N ALA A 439 -14.16 11.93 -47.15
CA ALA A 439 -15.57 11.95 -46.72
C ALA A 439 -15.83 11.13 -45.44
N ASN A 440 -15.03 10.09 -45.17
CA ASN A 440 -15.12 9.29 -43.94
C ASN A 440 -14.23 9.83 -42.82
N ARG A 441 -13.41 10.86 -43.10
CA ARG A 441 -12.52 11.42 -42.10
C ARG A 441 -13.34 12.16 -41.05
N LEU A 442 -13.22 11.72 -39.80
CA LEU A 442 -13.79 12.43 -38.68
C LEU A 442 -12.93 13.65 -38.39
N ALA A 443 -13.48 14.84 -38.53
CA ALA A 443 -12.84 16.12 -38.20
C ALA A 443 -13.78 16.96 -37.32
N LEU A 444 -13.99 16.49 -36.09
CA LEU A 444 -14.91 17.10 -35.13
C LEU A 444 -14.31 18.35 -34.50
N GLN A 445 -14.92 19.51 -34.72
CA GLN A 445 -14.61 20.71 -33.94
C GLN A 445 -15.28 20.62 -32.56
N LEU A 446 -14.48 20.64 -31.49
CA LEU A 446 -14.97 20.43 -30.12
C LEU A 446 -15.93 21.55 -29.66
N SER A 447 -15.84 22.74 -30.25
CA SER A 447 -16.79 23.84 -30.01
C SER A 447 -18.22 23.47 -30.40
N ILE A 448 -18.41 22.63 -31.42
CA ILE A 448 -19.75 22.18 -31.85
C ILE A 448 -20.44 21.43 -30.72
N LEU A 449 -19.72 20.61 -29.94
CA LEU A 449 -20.28 19.89 -28.80
C LEU A 449 -20.81 20.86 -27.74
N THR A 450 -20.03 21.90 -27.42
CA THR A 450 -20.45 22.93 -26.46
C THR A 450 -21.63 23.75 -26.99
N SER A 451 -21.63 24.11 -28.28
CA SER A 451 -22.74 24.83 -28.92
C SER A 451 -24.02 24.00 -28.94
N ALA A 452 -23.92 22.70 -29.22
CA ALA A 452 -25.05 21.78 -29.18
C ALA A 452 -25.60 21.63 -27.74
N LYS A 453 -24.73 21.62 -26.71
CA LYS A 453 -25.17 21.62 -25.30
C LYS A 453 -25.93 22.90 -24.96
N THR A 454 -25.40 24.07 -25.33
CA THR A 454 -26.08 25.36 -25.13
C THR A 454 -27.41 25.42 -25.90
N ALA A 455 -27.45 24.91 -27.14
CA ALA A 455 -28.68 24.82 -27.92
C ALA A 455 -29.73 23.95 -27.23
N ARG A 456 -29.33 22.80 -26.67
CA ARG A 456 -30.21 21.93 -25.87
C ARG A 456 -30.72 22.64 -24.62
N ASN A 457 -29.85 23.33 -23.88
CA ASN A 457 -30.24 24.06 -22.67
C ASN A 457 -31.28 25.15 -22.95
N ASN A 458 -31.22 25.76 -24.14
CA ASN A 458 -32.16 26.79 -24.58
C ASN A 458 -33.39 26.21 -25.32
N ALA A 459 -33.39 24.93 -25.67
CA ALA A 459 -34.49 24.29 -26.38
C ALA A 459 -35.65 23.97 -25.43
N LEU A 460 -36.87 24.07 -25.97
CA LEU A 460 -38.10 23.70 -25.28
C LEU A 460 -38.70 22.46 -25.94
N LEU A 461 -39.09 21.48 -25.13
CA LEU A 461 -39.88 20.32 -25.54
C LEU A 461 -41.28 20.47 -24.94
N ASN A 462 -42.31 20.57 -25.78
CA ASN A 462 -43.70 20.77 -25.35
C ASN A 462 -43.92 21.98 -24.40
N GLY A 463 -43.15 23.06 -24.59
CA GLY A 463 -43.24 24.28 -23.78
C GLY A 463 -42.45 24.27 -22.46
N ALA A 464 -41.80 23.16 -22.11
CA ALA A 464 -40.90 23.04 -20.95
C ALA A 464 -39.43 22.93 -21.40
N PRO A 465 -38.44 23.24 -20.55
CA PRO A 465 -37.03 22.99 -20.85
C PRO A 465 -36.78 21.55 -21.29
N TRP A 466 -35.92 21.36 -22.29
CA TRP A 466 -35.61 20.03 -22.81
C TRP A 466 -35.10 19.09 -21.69
N PRO A 467 -35.76 17.95 -21.42
CA PRO A 467 -35.37 17.04 -20.34
C PRO A 467 -33.98 16.43 -20.55
N LEU A 468 -33.17 16.37 -19.49
CA LEU A 468 -31.80 15.84 -19.52
C LEU A 468 -31.72 14.37 -19.93
N ASN A 469 -32.73 13.57 -19.61
CA ASN A 469 -32.78 12.14 -19.89
C ASN A 469 -33.19 11.79 -21.33
N ILE A 470 -33.60 12.77 -22.14
CA ILE A 470 -34.02 12.57 -23.53
C ILE A 470 -32.91 13.07 -24.47
N PRO A 471 -32.42 12.23 -25.41
CA PRO A 471 -31.41 12.65 -26.38
C PRO A 471 -31.86 13.84 -27.22
N TYR A 472 -31.02 14.88 -27.30
CA TYR A 472 -31.18 16.03 -28.18
C TYR A 472 -30.24 15.92 -29.37
N THR A 473 -30.73 16.13 -30.59
CA THR A 473 -29.92 16.04 -31.81
C THR A 473 -29.73 17.42 -32.43
N PHE A 474 -28.49 17.78 -32.71
CA PHE A 474 -28.05 19.00 -33.36
C PHE A 474 -27.36 18.65 -34.69
N THR A 475 -27.79 19.28 -35.79
CA THR A 475 -27.27 18.95 -37.13
C THR A 475 -26.08 19.82 -37.51
N ASP A 476 -25.02 19.19 -38.03
CA ASP A 476 -23.80 19.82 -38.54
C ASP A 476 -23.58 19.41 -40.00
N GLY A 477 -24.24 20.11 -40.93
CA GLY A 477 -24.25 19.73 -42.35
C GLY A 477 -24.84 18.34 -42.58
N ALA A 478 -24.01 17.37 -43.00
CA ALA A 478 -24.40 15.97 -43.18
C ALA A 478 -24.22 15.12 -41.89
N ASN A 479 -23.51 15.66 -40.90
CA ASN A 479 -23.18 14.98 -39.64
C ASN A 479 -24.19 15.34 -38.55
N LYS A 480 -24.26 14.52 -37.49
CA LYS A 480 -25.19 14.73 -36.37
C LYS A 480 -24.45 14.69 -35.04
N VAL A 481 -24.85 15.59 -34.13
CA VAL A 481 -24.38 15.61 -32.74
C VAL A 481 -25.56 15.24 -31.85
N THR A 482 -25.44 14.16 -31.08
CA THR A 482 -26.47 13.74 -30.11
C THR A 482 -25.96 13.94 -28.69
N ILE A 483 -26.77 14.55 -27.84
CA ILE A 483 -26.45 14.84 -26.44
C ILE A 483 -27.50 14.23 -25.54
N LYS A 484 -27.06 13.49 -24.53
CA LYS A 484 -27.92 12.99 -23.46
C LYS A 484 -27.24 13.25 -22.12
N GLY A 485 -28.02 13.64 -21.12
CA GLY A 485 -27.55 13.99 -19.77
C GLY A 485 -26.73 15.26 -19.72
N GLN A 486 -25.80 15.32 -18.77
CA GLN A 486 -24.88 16.43 -18.57
C GLN A 486 -23.42 15.97 -18.80
N PRO A 487 -23.04 15.66 -20.05
CA PRO A 487 -21.67 15.25 -20.36
C PRO A 487 -20.66 16.36 -20.08
N ASP A 488 -19.40 15.99 -19.87
CA ASP A 488 -18.33 16.89 -19.44
C ASP A 488 -17.01 16.57 -20.16
N LEU A 489 -16.53 17.53 -20.96
CA LEU A 489 -15.27 17.43 -21.72
C LEU A 489 -14.01 17.54 -20.83
N SER A 490 -14.16 18.03 -19.60
CA SER A 490 -13.07 18.11 -18.63
C SER A 490 -12.73 16.77 -18.00
N ARG A 491 -13.76 15.92 -17.84
CA ARG A 491 -13.68 14.68 -17.06
C ARG A 491 -14.31 13.53 -17.82
N LEU A 492 -13.86 13.32 -19.04
CA LEU A 492 -14.21 12.12 -19.77
C LEU A 492 -13.70 10.88 -19.03
N ARG A 493 -14.49 9.81 -19.09
CA ARG A 493 -14.15 8.49 -18.54
C ARG A 493 -14.17 7.42 -19.60
N THR A 494 -14.97 7.63 -20.63
CA THR A 494 -15.21 6.65 -21.68
C THR A 494 -15.05 7.30 -23.05
N ILE A 495 -14.50 6.52 -23.97
CA ILE A 495 -14.62 6.78 -25.40
C ILE A 495 -15.16 5.50 -26.04
N MET A 496 -16.15 5.68 -26.89
CA MET A 496 -16.81 4.60 -27.59
C MET A 496 -16.81 4.89 -29.08
N LEU A 497 -16.46 3.89 -29.88
CA LEU A 497 -16.46 3.92 -31.33
C LEU A 497 -17.43 2.85 -31.81
N GLY A 498 -18.43 3.23 -32.60
CA GLY A 498 -19.44 2.31 -33.05
C GLY A 498 -19.87 2.51 -34.49
N VAL A 499 -20.60 1.51 -34.96
CA VAL A 499 -21.23 1.46 -36.28
C VAL A 499 -22.74 1.41 -36.06
N ARG A 500 -23.46 2.28 -36.75
CA ARG A 500 -24.90 2.43 -36.71
C ARG A 500 -25.50 2.11 -38.06
N ASN A 501 -26.57 1.32 -38.07
CA ASN A 501 -27.50 1.27 -39.19
C ASN A 501 -28.55 2.35 -38.92
N PRO A 502 -28.60 3.44 -39.72
CA PRO A 502 -29.59 4.50 -39.54
C PRO A 502 -31.01 3.92 -39.47
N TYR A 503 -31.91 4.56 -38.72
CA TYR A 503 -33.29 4.07 -38.64
C TYR A 503 -34.11 4.58 -39.83
N ARG A 504 -34.67 3.67 -40.64
CA ARG A 504 -35.49 4.02 -41.80
C ARG A 504 -36.70 4.87 -41.41
N GLY A 505 -37.42 4.48 -40.36
CA GLY A 505 -38.66 5.12 -39.92
C GLY A 505 -39.65 5.35 -41.07
N ASN A 506 -40.15 6.59 -41.20
CA ASN A 506 -41.05 7.02 -42.29
C ASN A 506 -40.31 7.66 -43.49
N SER A 507 -39.00 7.42 -43.65
CA SER A 507 -38.21 8.04 -44.71
C SER A 507 -38.66 7.56 -46.11
N PRO A 508 -38.62 8.42 -47.15
CA PRO A 508 -38.98 8.04 -48.52
C PRO A 508 -38.17 6.84 -49.02
N ALA A 509 -38.83 5.94 -49.77
CA ALA A 509 -38.17 4.80 -50.39
C ALA A 509 -37.02 5.27 -51.30
N GLY A 510 -35.79 4.82 -51.01
CA GLY A 510 -34.59 5.12 -51.81
C GLY A 510 -33.42 5.79 -51.07
N LYS A 511 -33.60 6.23 -49.81
CA LYS A 511 -32.48 6.72 -48.96
C LYS A 511 -31.95 5.67 -47.97
N ASP A 512 -32.82 4.78 -47.51
CA ASP A 512 -32.54 3.71 -46.55
C ASP A 512 -33.50 2.55 -46.88
N ASP A 513 -32.96 1.34 -46.99
CA ASP A 513 -33.73 0.13 -47.32
C ASP A 513 -34.34 -0.56 -46.09
N GLY A 514 -33.91 -0.20 -44.87
CA GLY A 514 -34.35 -0.79 -43.61
C GLY A 514 -33.97 -2.27 -43.47
N LEU A 515 -32.93 -2.72 -44.19
CA LEU A 515 -32.43 -4.09 -44.13
C LEU A 515 -31.25 -4.21 -43.16
N ASP A 516 -31.03 -5.43 -42.67
CA ASP A 516 -29.87 -5.75 -41.82
C ASP A 516 -28.57 -5.60 -42.62
N LYS A 517 -27.57 -4.91 -42.05
CA LYS A 517 -26.29 -4.63 -42.72
C LYS A 517 -25.14 -5.45 -42.11
N THR A 518 -24.18 -5.82 -42.94
CA THR A 518 -22.92 -6.45 -42.50
C THR A 518 -21.75 -5.67 -43.07
N ALA A 519 -20.94 -5.06 -42.21
CA ALA A 519 -19.86 -4.17 -42.59
C ALA A 519 -18.63 -4.37 -41.71
N ILE A 520 -17.46 -4.16 -42.29
CA ILE A 520 -16.19 -4.08 -41.57
C ILE A 520 -15.77 -2.61 -41.60
N VAL A 521 -15.52 -2.05 -40.42
CA VAL A 521 -15.11 -0.65 -40.25
C VAL A 521 -13.76 -0.61 -39.54
N TRP A 522 -12.84 0.21 -40.05
CA TRP A 522 -11.55 0.46 -39.42
C TRP A 522 -11.47 1.87 -38.87
N PHE A 523 -10.94 2.02 -37.66
CA PHE A 523 -10.71 3.30 -37.00
C PHE A 523 -9.22 3.48 -36.77
N ASN A 524 -8.64 4.55 -37.32
CA ASN A 524 -7.21 4.79 -37.19
C ASN A 524 -6.89 6.23 -36.78
N GLU A 525 -5.73 6.41 -36.13
CA GLU A 525 -5.14 7.73 -35.85
C GLU A 525 -6.09 8.73 -35.17
N LEU A 526 -6.62 8.32 -34.00
CA LEU A 526 -7.40 9.21 -33.14
C LEU A 526 -6.49 10.26 -32.48
N ARG A 527 -6.55 11.50 -32.96
CA ARG A 527 -5.68 12.59 -32.52
C ARG A 527 -6.46 13.85 -32.17
N LEU A 528 -5.89 14.66 -31.28
CA LEU A 528 -6.38 15.99 -30.98
C LEU A 528 -5.50 17.02 -31.69
N THR A 529 -6.12 17.98 -32.37
CA THR A 529 -5.43 19.00 -33.17
C THR A 529 -5.88 20.40 -32.78
N GLY A 530 -5.00 21.38 -33.04
CA GLY A 530 -5.22 22.80 -32.78
C GLY A 530 -5.30 23.13 -31.29
N PHE A 531 -4.22 23.60 -30.70
CA PHE A 531 -4.23 24.06 -29.31
C PHE A 531 -4.87 25.45 -29.19
N LYS A 532 -5.49 25.75 -28.05
CA LYS A 532 -5.88 27.14 -27.69
C LYS A 532 -4.62 27.90 -27.25
N GLU A 533 -4.08 28.76 -28.11
CA GLU A 533 -2.85 29.53 -27.87
C GLU A 533 -3.07 30.84 -27.07
N GLN A 534 -4.08 30.87 -26.20
CA GLN A 534 -4.36 32.06 -25.38
C GLN A 534 -3.24 32.24 -24.34
N GLY A 535 -2.53 33.35 -24.43
CA GLY A 535 -1.55 33.74 -23.42
C GLY A 535 -2.23 34.28 -22.15
N GLY A 536 -1.55 34.15 -21.01
CA GLY A 536 -1.90 34.83 -19.78
C GLY A 536 -0.76 35.70 -19.28
N TRP A 537 -1.05 36.64 -18.40
CA TRP A 537 -0.05 37.44 -17.72
C TRP A 537 -0.19 37.28 -16.21
N ALA A 538 0.90 37.52 -15.50
CA ALA A 538 0.88 37.68 -14.06
C ALA A 538 1.64 38.93 -13.66
N ALA A 539 1.09 39.67 -12.72
CA ALA A 539 1.76 40.80 -12.07
C ALA A 539 1.79 40.52 -10.57
N THR A 540 2.97 40.63 -9.98
CA THR A 540 3.14 40.58 -8.52
C THR A 540 3.80 41.88 -8.09
N GLY A 541 3.13 42.63 -7.22
CA GLY A 541 3.66 43.81 -6.55
C GLY A 541 3.98 43.46 -5.11
N ARG A 542 5.16 43.84 -4.64
CA ARG A 542 5.53 43.72 -3.23
C ARG A 542 6.13 45.04 -2.74
N PHE A 543 5.54 45.55 -1.67
CA PHE A 543 6.01 46.73 -0.96
C PHE A 543 6.41 46.29 0.45
N ASN A 544 7.64 46.60 0.86
CA ASN A 544 8.11 46.36 2.22
C ASN A 544 8.61 47.70 2.76
N ALA A 545 8.11 48.13 3.91
CA ALA A 545 8.50 49.37 4.57
C ALA A 545 8.96 49.08 5.99
N LYS A 546 10.20 49.45 6.31
CA LYS A 546 10.77 49.35 7.65
C LYS A 546 10.68 50.69 8.37
N LEU A 547 9.97 50.72 9.49
CA LEU A 547 9.79 51.90 10.35
C LEU A 547 10.87 51.92 11.45
N ALA A 548 12.13 52.10 11.04
CA ALA A 548 13.30 52.10 11.92
C ALA A 548 13.33 50.88 12.88
N ASP A 549 13.16 51.14 14.18
CA ASP A 549 13.15 50.17 15.28
C ASP A 549 11.73 49.75 15.71
N LEU A 550 10.67 50.36 15.15
CA LEU A 550 9.28 50.17 15.57
C LEU A 550 8.63 48.95 14.91
N GLY A 551 8.93 48.67 13.64
CA GLY A 551 8.32 47.55 12.93
C GLY A 551 8.53 47.53 11.43
N ASP A 552 8.01 46.49 10.79
CA ASP A 552 8.05 46.26 9.34
C ASP A 552 6.62 46.03 8.82
N VAL A 553 6.24 46.72 7.76
CA VAL A 553 4.96 46.56 7.05
C VAL A 553 5.23 45.99 5.67
N ASN A 554 4.61 44.86 5.36
CA ASN A 554 4.71 44.18 4.07
C ASN A 554 3.33 44.14 3.42
N VAL A 555 3.24 44.62 2.19
CA VAL A 555 2.06 44.51 1.34
C VAL A 555 2.47 43.75 0.10
N SER A 556 1.79 42.65 -0.20
CA SER A 556 1.96 41.91 -1.43
C SER A 556 0.62 41.77 -2.14
N GLY A 557 0.61 42.04 -3.44
CA GLY A 557 -0.54 41.85 -4.31
C GLY A 557 -0.11 41.02 -5.48
N SER A 558 -0.90 40.02 -5.85
CA SER A 558 -0.67 39.25 -7.07
C SER A 558 -1.95 39.15 -7.87
N LYS A 559 -1.80 39.18 -9.20
CA LYS A 559 -2.87 38.92 -10.14
C LYS A 559 -2.31 38.07 -11.26
N SER A 560 -2.93 36.94 -11.54
CA SER A 560 -2.61 36.08 -12.69
C SER A 560 -3.88 35.79 -13.47
N THR A 561 -3.80 35.85 -14.79
CA THR A 561 -4.95 35.54 -15.64
C THR A 561 -4.97 34.10 -16.13
N ILE A 562 -6.11 33.69 -16.66
CA ILE A 562 -6.26 32.45 -17.43
C ILE A 562 -5.15 32.35 -18.50
N GLY A 563 -4.58 31.15 -18.65
CA GLY A 563 -3.50 30.83 -19.59
C GLY A 563 -2.08 31.06 -19.06
N PHE A 564 -1.91 31.70 -17.89
CA PHE A 564 -0.60 31.91 -17.29
C PHE A 564 -0.02 30.60 -16.72
N GLY A 565 1.28 30.36 -16.93
CA GLY A 565 2.02 29.19 -16.46
C GLY A 565 3.52 29.37 -16.66
N THR A 566 4.31 28.42 -16.17
CA THR A 566 5.77 28.39 -16.37
C THR A 566 6.14 27.86 -17.76
N LEU A 567 7.39 28.03 -18.22
CA LEU A 567 7.80 27.62 -19.57
C LEU A 567 7.72 26.09 -19.79
N ASP A 568 7.94 25.31 -18.73
CA ASP A 568 7.85 23.86 -18.67
C ASP A 568 6.42 23.34 -18.48
N SER A 569 5.46 24.23 -18.19
CA SER A 569 4.05 23.83 -18.00
C SER A 569 3.47 23.22 -19.27
N ARG A 570 2.89 22.02 -19.16
CA ARG A 570 2.13 21.43 -20.25
C ARG A 570 0.86 22.25 -20.46
N ILE A 571 0.27 22.13 -21.64
CA ILE A 571 -0.91 22.91 -22.04
C ILE A 571 -2.08 22.72 -21.05
N ASN A 572 -2.24 21.52 -20.48
CA ASN A 572 -3.27 21.24 -19.50
C ASN A 572 -2.96 21.76 -18.08
N ASP A 573 -1.71 22.08 -17.77
CA ASP A 573 -1.25 22.50 -16.44
C ASP A 573 -1.29 24.03 -16.24
N ARG A 574 -1.52 24.80 -17.30
CA ARG A 574 -1.63 26.27 -17.26
C ARG A 574 -2.89 26.70 -16.50
N SER A 575 -2.84 27.89 -15.89
CA SER A 575 -3.94 28.42 -15.07
C SER A 575 -5.24 28.49 -15.88
N ARG A 576 -6.34 28.02 -15.28
CA ARG A 576 -7.71 28.09 -15.84
C ARG A 576 -8.63 28.96 -15.02
N SER A 577 -8.05 29.83 -14.20
CA SER A 577 -8.75 30.79 -13.37
C SER A 577 -8.01 32.12 -13.36
N ASP A 578 -8.77 33.19 -13.23
CA ASP A 578 -8.27 34.52 -12.91
C ASP A 578 -8.10 34.60 -11.39
N ASN A 579 -6.85 34.64 -10.94
CA ASN A 579 -6.50 34.65 -9.51
C ASN A 579 -6.10 36.05 -9.10
N GLN A 580 -6.63 36.52 -7.98
CA GLN A 580 -6.32 37.81 -7.38
C GLN A 580 -6.07 37.59 -5.89
N SER A 581 -4.94 38.07 -5.39
CA SER A 581 -4.61 37.98 -3.97
C SER A 581 -4.01 39.28 -3.46
N ILE A 582 -4.42 39.70 -2.28
CA ILE A 582 -3.84 40.83 -1.54
C ILE A 582 -3.53 40.34 -0.14
N ASP A 583 -2.28 40.45 0.27
CA ASP A 583 -1.81 40.13 1.62
C ASP A 583 -1.12 41.36 2.22
N VAL A 584 -1.62 41.80 3.36
CA VAL A 584 -1.08 42.90 4.15
C VAL A 584 -0.65 42.32 5.49
N SER A 585 0.62 42.44 5.85
CA SER A 585 1.14 42.04 7.14
C SER A 585 1.97 43.15 7.78
N ALA A 586 1.90 43.26 9.10
CA ALA A 586 2.67 44.21 9.89
C ALA A 586 3.22 43.53 11.14
N ASN A 587 4.54 43.62 11.34
CA ASN A 587 5.23 43.23 12.56
C ASN A 587 5.65 44.51 13.30
N MET A 588 5.21 44.70 14.54
CA MET A 588 5.47 45.90 15.32
C MET A 588 5.95 45.54 16.73
N GLU A 589 6.90 46.29 17.29
CA GLU A 589 7.34 46.18 18.68
C GLU A 589 6.80 47.38 19.47
N LEU A 590 5.58 47.26 19.99
CA LEU A 590 4.92 48.34 20.73
C LEU A 590 5.60 48.64 22.08
N GLY A 591 6.51 47.78 22.55
CA GLY A 591 7.35 48.05 23.72
C GLY A 591 8.24 49.29 23.56
N LYS A 592 8.56 49.69 22.32
CA LYS A 592 9.38 50.86 22.01
C LYS A 592 8.71 52.20 22.35
N PHE A 593 7.39 52.24 22.60
CA PHE A 593 6.69 53.43 23.08
C PHE A 593 6.94 53.73 24.58
N PHE A 594 7.50 52.77 25.32
CA PHE A 594 7.86 52.94 26.73
C PHE A 594 9.36 53.30 26.89
N PRO A 595 9.76 53.98 27.99
CA PRO A 595 11.17 54.24 28.27
C PRO A 595 11.99 52.94 28.31
N THR A 596 13.24 52.97 27.82
CA THR A 596 14.12 51.78 27.76
C THR A 596 14.36 51.14 29.12
N GLN A 597 14.32 51.93 30.20
CA GLN A 597 14.45 51.45 31.57
C GLN A 597 13.27 50.58 32.03
N SER A 598 12.09 50.70 31.39
CA SER A 598 10.90 49.91 31.73
C SER A 598 11.03 48.43 31.36
N GLY A 599 11.87 48.10 30.37
CA GLY A 599 12.10 46.73 29.91
C GLY A 599 10.86 46.03 29.32
N VAL A 600 9.82 46.75 28.93
CA VAL A 600 8.57 46.18 28.41
C VAL A 600 8.75 45.76 26.94
N LYS A 601 8.36 44.53 26.59
CA LYS A 601 8.34 43.99 25.22
C LYS A 601 6.93 43.56 24.85
N ILE A 602 6.43 44.08 23.74
CA ILE A 602 5.09 43.86 23.19
C ILE A 602 5.22 43.70 21.67
N PRO A 603 5.64 42.51 21.18
CA PRO A 603 5.66 42.25 19.75
C PRO A 603 4.24 41.89 19.27
N VAL A 604 3.79 42.59 18.24
CA VAL A 604 2.47 42.49 17.64
C VAL A 604 2.61 42.16 16.16
N TYR A 605 1.96 41.10 15.72
CA TYR A 605 1.80 40.77 14.31
C TYR A 605 0.34 40.90 13.92
N VAL A 606 0.08 41.59 12.81
CA VAL A 606 -1.25 41.71 12.21
C VAL A 606 -1.14 41.27 10.77
N ASN A 607 -2.07 40.43 10.29
CA ASN A 607 -2.18 40.08 8.89
C ASN A 607 -3.63 40.06 8.41
N TYR A 608 -3.83 40.56 7.20
CA TYR A 608 -5.07 40.56 6.45
C TYR A 608 -4.78 40.05 5.06
N SER A 609 -5.42 38.95 4.69
CA SER A 609 -5.27 38.30 3.38
C SER A 609 -6.64 38.15 2.73
N ASN A 610 -6.74 38.54 1.47
CA ASN A 610 -7.94 38.41 0.66
C ASN A 610 -7.56 37.75 -0.67
N GLN A 611 -8.19 36.63 -0.98
CA GLN A 611 -7.96 35.86 -2.19
C GLN A 611 -9.29 35.64 -2.91
N LYS A 612 -9.29 35.89 -4.22
CA LYS A 612 -10.43 35.72 -5.11
C LYS A 612 -9.98 34.97 -6.35
N ILE A 613 -10.65 33.87 -6.67
CA ILE A 613 -10.39 33.00 -7.80
C ILE A 613 -11.67 32.91 -8.63
N THR A 614 -11.61 33.38 -9.87
CA THR A 614 -12.74 33.28 -10.82
C THR A 614 -12.39 32.24 -11.89
N PRO A 615 -13.11 31.10 -11.97
CA PRO A 615 -12.81 30.06 -12.95
C PRO A 615 -13.16 30.49 -14.39
N GLN A 616 -12.44 29.96 -15.38
CA GLN A 616 -12.73 30.17 -16.81
C GLN A 616 -14.05 29.52 -17.23
N TYR A 617 -14.30 28.31 -16.73
CA TYR A 617 -15.47 27.49 -17.02
C TYR A 617 -16.43 27.52 -15.84
N ASP A 618 -17.73 27.41 -16.12
CA ASP A 618 -18.74 27.33 -15.07
C ASP A 618 -18.55 26.03 -14.23
N PRO A 619 -18.44 26.11 -12.90
CA PRO A 619 -18.35 24.92 -12.05
C PRO A 619 -19.54 23.96 -12.17
N SER A 620 -20.73 24.44 -12.54
CA SER A 620 -21.92 23.58 -12.74
C SER A 620 -21.86 22.82 -14.07
N SER A 621 -21.26 23.44 -15.09
CA SER A 621 -21.06 22.88 -16.44
C SER A 621 -19.62 23.15 -16.92
N PRO A 622 -18.62 22.32 -16.50
CA PRO A 622 -17.19 22.60 -16.67
C PRO A 622 -16.66 22.65 -18.12
N ASP A 623 -17.52 22.43 -19.10
CA ASP A 623 -17.26 22.52 -20.54
C ASP A 623 -17.73 23.85 -21.17
N ILE A 624 -18.58 24.62 -20.49
CA ILE A 624 -19.06 25.94 -20.92
C ILE A 624 -18.22 27.04 -20.26
N GLU A 625 -17.81 28.05 -21.03
CA GLU A 625 -17.10 29.20 -20.49
C GLU A 625 -18.04 30.09 -19.66
N LEU A 626 -17.66 30.39 -18.41
CA LEU A 626 -18.46 31.19 -17.47
C LEU A 626 -18.80 32.57 -18.06
N LYS A 627 -17.87 33.17 -18.81
CA LYS A 627 -18.08 34.45 -19.49
C LYS A 627 -19.20 34.39 -20.54
N ALA A 628 -19.31 33.27 -21.27
CA ALA A 628 -20.34 33.08 -22.29
C ALA A 628 -21.72 32.90 -21.68
N GLU A 629 -21.81 32.22 -20.54
CA GLU A 629 -23.06 32.03 -19.79
C GLU A 629 -23.52 33.33 -19.11
N LEU A 630 -22.61 34.06 -18.45
CA LEU A 630 -22.92 35.36 -17.85
C LEU A 630 -23.48 36.34 -18.88
N ALA A 631 -22.94 36.36 -20.11
CA ALA A 631 -23.40 37.25 -21.18
C ALA A 631 -24.88 37.02 -21.59
N GLN A 632 -25.47 35.86 -21.31
CA GLN A 632 -26.85 35.52 -21.65
C GLN A 632 -27.86 35.86 -20.53
N LEU A 633 -27.38 36.16 -19.31
CA LEU A 633 -28.21 36.41 -18.13
C LEU A 633 -28.47 37.90 -17.86
N SER A 634 -29.50 38.22 -17.07
CA SER A 634 -29.75 39.59 -16.57
C SER A 634 -28.81 39.94 -15.41
N LYS A 635 -28.49 41.23 -15.20
CA LYS A 635 -27.52 41.68 -14.17
C LYS A 635 -27.70 41.06 -12.78
N PRO A 636 -28.92 40.99 -12.18
CA PRO A 636 -29.08 40.38 -10.86
C PRO A 636 -28.76 38.88 -10.84
N LYS A 637 -29.06 38.16 -11.93
CA LYS A 637 -28.73 36.75 -12.09
C LYS A 637 -27.23 36.55 -12.36
N GLN A 638 -26.60 37.48 -13.08
CA GLN A 638 -25.15 37.49 -13.30
C GLN A 638 -24.37 37.61 -11.98
N ASP A 639 -24.72 38.57 -11.13
CA ASP A 639 -24.05 38.79 -9.85
C ASP A 639 -24.23 37.58 -8.90
N SER A 640 -25.42 36.97 -8.94
CA SER A 640 -25.69 35.76 -8.17
C SER A 640 -24.87 34.56 -8.66
N LEU A 641 -24.82 34.29 -9.96
CA LEU A 641 -24.02 33.20 -10.53
C LEU A 641 -22.52 33.43 -10.29
N LEU A 642 -22.06 34.67 -10.39
CA LEU A 642 -20.67 35.03 -10.14
C LEU A 642 -20.29 34.77 -8.66
N ASN A 643 -21.12 35.20 -7.71
CA ASN A 643 -20.90 34.94 -6.28
C ASN A 643 -20.95 33.44 -5.92
N VAL A 644 -21.68 32.64 -6.70
CA VAL A 644 -21.72 31.18 -6.56
C VAL A 644 -20.47 30.52 -7.16
N SER A 645 -19.96 31.04 -8.27
CA SER A 645 -18.87 30.42 -9.03
C SER A 645 -17.48 30.81 -8.54
N GLU A 646 -17.35 31.94 -7.85
CA GLU A 646 -16.08 32.45 -7.33
C GLU A 646 -15.67 31.71 -6.04
N ASP A 647 -14.42 31.24 -6.01
CA ASP A 647 -13.75 30.84 -4.76
C ASP A 647 -13.15 32.10 -4.12
N TYR A 648 -13.68 32.42 -2.94
CA TYR A 648 -13.31 33.59 -2.18
C TYR A 648 -12.86 33.20 -0.79
N THR A 649 -11.72 33.70 -0.36
CA THR A 649 -11.13 33.40 0.93
C THR A 649 -10.59 34.66 1.59
N VAL A 650 -10.98 34.89 2.85
CA VAL A 650 -10.47 35.99 3.69
C VAL A 650 -9.84 35.43 4.94
N ARG A 651 -8.62 35.88 5.25
CA ARG A 651 -7.89 35.52 6.47
C ARG A 651 -7.53 36.77 7.24
N LYS A 652 -7.77 36.76 8.55
CA LYS A 652 -7.38 37.84 9.46
C LYS A 652 -6.64 37.22 10.63
N SER A 653 -5.51 37.79 11.01
CA SER A 653 -4.78 37.34 12.19
C SER A 653 -4.20 38.51 12.98
N ILE A 654 -4.26 38.41 14.31
CA ILE A 654 -3.69 39.35 15.26
C ILE A 654 -2.99 38.53 16.35
N ASN A 655 -1.67 38.63 16.42
CA ASN A 655 -0.86 37.83 17.32
C ASN A 655 0.00 38.76 18.19
N LEU A 656 -0.27 38.79 19.48
CA LEU A 656 0.59 39.38 20.49
C LEU A 656 1.30 38.22 21.19
N SER A 657 2.56 38.01 20.87
CA SER A 657 3.31 36.86 21.39
C SER A 657 4.25 37.28 22.51
N ASN A 658 4.31 36.51 23.59
CA ASN A 658 5.33 36.69 24.63
C ASN A 658 5.46 38.14 25.14
N ILE A 659 4.33 38.79 25.41
CA ILE A 659 4.27 40.08 26.09
C ILE A 659 4.90 39.90 27.46
N ARG A 660 5.99 40.60 27.74
CA ARG A 660 6.73 40.43 29.01
C ARG A 660 7.50 41.67 29.40
N LYS A 661 7.86 41.74 30.66
CA LYS A 661 8.83 42.71 31.18
C LYS A 661 10.17 42.01 31.39
N VAL A 662 11.25 42.56 30.85
CA VAL A 662 12.61 42.05 31.06
C VAL A 662 13.36 42.89 32.08
N LYS A 663 14.23 42.23 32.86
CA LYS A 663 15.13 42.92 33.78
C LYS A 663 16.21 43.67 33.00
N THR A 664 16.36 44.96 33.27
CA THR A 664 17.35 45.83 32.63
C THR A 664 18.71 45.81 33.33
N ASN A 665 18.77 45.39 34.60
CA ASN A 665 20.02 45.21 35.37
C ASN A 665 20.42 43.73 35.45
N PRO A 666 21.57 43.32 34.87
CA PRO A 666 22.07 41.94 34.94
C PRO A 666 22.35 41.40 36.34
N ASN A 667 22.62 42.27 37.32
CA ASN A 667 22.97 41.89 38.70
C ASN A 667 21.75 41.83 39.65
N ALA A 668 20.53 42.10 39.15
CA ALA A 668 19.33 42.08 39.98
C ALA A 668 18.98 40.64 40.42
N LYS A 669 18.73 40.45 41.72
CA LYS A 669 18.29 39.15 42.26
C LYS A 669 16.90 38.79 41.71
N ASN A 670 16.62 37.49 41.58
CA ASN A 670 15.30 37.00 41.17
C ASN A 670 14.45 36.63 42.40
N HIS A 671 13.32 37.31 42.58
CA HIS A 671 12.33 36.99 43.60
C HIS A 671 11.12 36.31 42.99
N LEU A 672 10.37 35.61 43.85
CA LEU A 672 9.16 34.89 43.44
C LEU A 672 8.06 35.84 42.96
N TRP A 673 7.98 37.05 43.53
CA TRP A 673 6.95 38.05 43.21
C TRP A 673 7.34 39.02 42.08
N ASP A 674 8.50 38.82 41.43
CA ASP A 674 8.95 39.68 40.34
C ASP A 674 8.01 39.51 39.12
N ILE A 675 7.46 40.62 38.62
CA ILE A 675 6.58 40.64 37.43
C ILE A 675 7.34 40.20 36.17
N GLU A 676 8.67 40.30 36.16
CA GLU A 676 9.53 39.87 35.06
C GLU A 676 9.50 38.35 34.84
N ASN A 677 8.96 37.58 35.79
CA ASN A 677 8.72 36.14 35.64
C ASN A 677 7.43 35.86 34.85
N LEU A 678 6.56 36.85 34.60
CA LEU A 678 5.29 36.70 33.89
C LEU A 678 5.42 37.05 32.40
N SER A 679 4.81 36.23 31.55
CA SER A 679 4.56 36.57 30.15
C SER A 679 3.16 36.18 29.69
N ALA A 680 2.63 36.91 28.71
CA ALA A 680 1.29 36.71 28.17
C ALA A 680 1.33 36.56 26.64
N THR A 681 0.45 35.75 26.09
CA THR A 681 0.27 35.57 24.64
C THR A 681 -1.22 35.64 24.30
N TYR A 682 -1.56 36.37 23.26
CA TYR A 682 -2.91 36.48 22.72
C TYR A 682 -2.86 36.35 21.19
N ILE A 683 -3.51 35.35 20.64
CA ILE A 683 -3.57 35.08 19.21
C ILE A 683 -5.05 34.99 18.81
N TYR A 684 -5.42 35.75 17.79
CA TYR A 684 -6.72 35.70 17.16
C TYR A 684 -6.53 35.42 15.68
N THR A 685 -7.22 34.41 15.16
CA THR A 685 -7.28 34.16 13.71
C THR A 685 -8.72 33.92 13.27
N GLN A 686 -9.05 34.42 12.08
CA GLN A 686 -10.35 34.29 11.44
C GLN A 686 -10.16 33.87 9.99
N TYR A 687 -10.97 32.91 9.57
CA TYR A 687 -11.01 32.39 8.21
C TYR A 687 -12.46 32.44 7.72
N GLU A 688 -12.68 33.03 6.56
CA GLU A 688 -13.98 33.06 5.88
C GLU A 688 -13.77 32.56 4.46
N HIS A 689 -14.65 31.68 4.00
CA HIS A 689 -14.55 31.10 2.67
C HIS A 689 -15.93 30.77 2.10
N HIS A 690 -16.08 30.98 0.80
CA HIS A 690 -17.19 30.45 0.02
C HIS A 690 -16.69 30.06 -1.37
N ASP A 691 -17.33 29.05 -1.95
CA ASP A 691 -17.11 28.60 -3.33
C ASP A 691 -18.42 27.99 -3.87
N PHE A 692 -18.32 27.22 -4.96
CA PHE A 692 -19.47 26.54 -5.57
C PHE A 692 -20.09 25.48 -4.65
N ILE A 693 -19.32 24.82 -3.79
CA ILE A 693 -19.80 23.72 -2.93
C ILE A 693 -20.20 24.24 -1.55
N THR A 694 -19.45 25.21 -1.03
CA THR A 694 -19.58 25.79 0.31
C THR A 694 -20.18 27.18 0.20
N GLU A 695 -21.36 27.36 0.81
CA GLU A 695 -22.01 28.67 0.87
C GLU A 695 -21.32 29.58 1.88
N ASN A 696 -20.94 29.02 3.03
CA ASN A 696 -20.21 29.74 4.06
C ASN A 696 -19.40 28.76 4.92
N ALA A 697 -18.08 28.90 4.91
CA ALA A 697 -17.18 28.31 5.88
C ALA A 697 -16.54 29.43 6.69
N PHE A 698 -16.80 29.43 7.99
CA PHE A 698 -16.34 30.45 8.90
C PHE A 698 -15.64 29.82 10.09
N GLN A 699 -14.43 30.27 10.38
CA GLN A 699 -13.63 29.77 11.49
C GLN A 699 -13.04 30.92 12.30
N LYS A 700 -13.00 30.73 13.61
CA LYS A 700 -12.38 31.61 14.59
C LYS A 700 -11.56 30.79 15.55
N ASN A 701 -10.31 31.20 15.75
CA ASN A 701 -9.44 30.58 16.73
C ASN A 701 -8.88 31.67 17.67
N TYR A 702 -8.97 31.40 18.96
CA TYR A 702 -8.46 32.26 20.02
C TYR A 702 -7.47 31.47 20.87
N VAL A 703 -6.23 31.93 20.99
CA VAL A 703 -5.25 31.36 21.92
C VAL A 703 -4.86 32.41 22.94
N VAL A 704 -5.05 32.12 24.21
CA VAL A 704 -4.69 32.99 25.33
C VAL A 704 -3.79 32.21 26.27
N GLY A 705 -2.52 32.61 26.36
CA GLY A 705 -1.52 31.99 27.22
C GLY A 705 -1.07 32.95 28.31
N LEU A 706 -0.99 32.47 29.55
CA LEU A 706 -0.27 33.12 30.64
C LEU A 706 0.81 32.16 31.14
N ASP A 707 2.03 32.66 31.24
CA ASP A 707 3.20 31.90 31.62
C ASP A 707 3.90 32.59 32.80
N TYR A 708 4.24 31.81 33.81
CA TYR A 708 5.03 32.22 34.95
C TYR A 708 6.26 31.33 35.04
N ASN A 709 7.44 31.92 34.93
CA ASN A 709 8.71 31.20 34.94
C ASN A 709 9.70 31.87 35.90
N TYR A 710 9.85 31.27 37.08
CA TYR A 710 10.83 31.64 38.09
C TYR A 710 12.01 30.68 38.05
N ASN A 711 13.21 31.23 37.92
CA ASN A 711 14.46 30.47 38.00
C ASN A 711 15.43 31.16 38.97
N ASN A 712 16.06 30.39 39.85
CA ASN A 712 16.97 30.89 40.87
C ASN A 712 18.14 29.93 41.10
N GLN A 713 19.29 30.51 41.43
CA GLN A 713 20.47 29.75 41.82
C GLN A 713 20.29 29.23 43.26
N PRO A 714 20.37 27.91 43.49
CA PRO A 714 20.13 27.32 44.81
C PRO A 714 21.21 27.76 45.81
N LYS A 715 20.78 28.25 46.97
CA LYS A 715 21.66 28.56 48.10
C LYS A 715 21.57 27.44 49.13
N PHE A 716 22.71 26.81 49.43
CA PHE A 716 22.79 25.70 50.37
C PHE A 716 23.26 26.19 51.74
N TYR A 717 22.48 25.89 52.78
CA TYR A 717 22.83 26.14 54.17
C TYR A 717 23.41 24.86 54.78
N SER A 718 24.61 24.94 55.36
CA SER A 718 25.31 23.78 55.95
C SER A 718 25.53 24.01 57.46
N PRO A 719 24.57 23.62 58.34
CA PRO A 719 24.56 24.01 59.75
C PRO A 719 25.75 23.47 60.56
N PHE A 720 26.28 22.29 60.22
CA PHE A 720 27.35 21.62 60.99
C PHE A 720 28.76 21.87 60.46
N GLN A 721 28.91 22.58 59.33
CA GLN A 721 30.20 22.77 58.67
C GLN A 721 31.24 23.49 59.55
N LYS A 722 30.78 24.39 60.43
CA LYS A 722 31.63 25.14 61.37
C LYS A 722 31.89 24.41 62.70
N LEU A 723 31.04 23.44 63.07
CA LEU A 723 31.05 22.75 64.37
C LEU A 723 31.84 21.44 64.34
N ILE A 724 31.82 20.71 63.22
CA ILE A 724 32.48 19.41 63.07
C ILE A 724 33.74 19.58 62.22
N LYS A 725 34.93 19.45 62.84
CA LYS A 725 36.24 19.55 62.15
C LYS A 725 36.94 18.19 61.95
N SER A 726 36.39 17.10 62.51
CA SER A 726 36.98 15.76 62.44
C SER A 726 36.69 15.08 61.09
N ASN A 727 37.73 14.51 60.48
CA ASN A 727 37.64 13.77 59.21
C ASN A 727 36.75 12.51 59.31
N MET A 728 36.54 11.96 60.52
CA MET A 728 35.69 10.77 60.73
C MET A 728 34.19 11.08 60.67
N LEU A 729 33.78 12.35 60.81
CA LEU A 729 32.38 12.78 60.81
C LEU A 729 32.01 13.59 59.56
N LYS A 730 32.75 13.39 58.46
CA LYS A 730 32.57 14.12 57.19
C LYS A 730 31.15 14.02 56.62
N LEU A 731 30.47 12.89 56.84
CA LEU A 731 29.06 12.71 56.46
C LEU A 731 28.12 13.70 57.16
N PHE A 732 28.34 13.94 58.46
CA PHE A 732 27.52 14.86 59.26
C PHE A 732 27.92 16.32 59.05
N GLN A 733 29.21 16.60 58.79
CA GLN A 733 29.71 17.93 58.45
C GLN A 733 29.07 18.49 57.16
N ASP A 734 28.83 17.61 56.18
CA ASP A 734 28.34 17.97 54.85
C ASP A 734 26.81 17.97 54.71
N ILE A 735 26.06 17.81 55.80
CA ILE A 735 24.60 17.96 55.76
C ILE A 735 24.28 19.39 55.33
N ASN A 736 23.54 19.51 54.22
CA ASN A 736 23.18 20.79 53.63
C ASN A 736 21.74 20.72 53.10
N PHE A 737 21.04 21.86 53.09
CA PHE A 737 19.69 21.96 52.54
C PHE A 737 19.49 23.30 51.82
N SER A 738 18.57 23.33 50.85
CA SER A 738 18.08 24.56 50.22
C SER A 738 16.62 24.82 50.58
N LEU A 739 16.27 26.08 50.86
CA LEU A 739 14.93 26.45 51.32
C LEU A 739 13.97 26.84 50.20
N LEU A 740 14.49 27.26 49.04
CA LEU A 740 13.69 27.72 47.92
C LEU A 740 13.86 26.77 46.73
N PRO A 741 12.80 26.56 45.92
CA PRO A 741 12.93 25.83 44.67
C PRO A 741 13.88 26.55 43.71
N SER A 742 14.63 25.78 42.94
CA SER A 742 15.51 26.29 41.89
C SER A 742 14.74 26.72 40.64
N ARG A 743 13.64 26.04 40.30
CA ARG A 743 12.69 26.48 39.26
C ARG A 743 11.25 26.36 39.75
N LEU A 744 10.41 27.31 39.39
CA LEU A 744 8.96 27.24 39.49
C LEU A 744 8.37 27.71 38.16
N HIS A 745 7.64 26.83 37.50
CA HIS A 745 7.03 27.03 36.20
C HIS A 745 5.53 26.78 36.30
N PHE A 746 4.73 27.72 35.80
CA PHE A 746 3.29 27.57 35.69
C PHE A 746 2.82 28.20 34.38
N ASN A 747 2.19 27.40 33.53
CA ASN A 747 1.65 27.85 32.26
C ASN A 747 0.16 27.49 32.20
N ILE A 748 -0.67 28.44 31.79
CA ILE A 748 -2.08 28.21 31.46
C ILE A 748 -2.34 28.71 30.04
N ASN A 749 -2.84 27.83 29.19
CA ASN A 749 -3.15 28.10 27.80
C ASN A 749 -4.60 27.74 27.51
N LEU A 750 -5.38 28.74 27.09
CA LEU A 750 -6.75 28.62 26.65
C LEU A 750 -6.77 28.67 25.13
N ASN A 751 -7.27 27.62 24.48
CA ASN A 751 -7.38 27.53 23.03
C ASN A 751 -8.85 27.27 22.65
N ARG A 752 -9.51 28.27 22.05
CA ARG A 752 -10.89 28.18 21.59
C ARG A 752 -10.95 28.22 20.07
N PHE A 753 -11.28 27.09 19.49
CA PHE A 753 -11.60 26.91 18.09
C PHE A 753 -13.12 26.86 17.89
N TYR A 754 -13.62 27.66 16.96
CA TYR A 754 -15.00 27.69 16.54
C TYR A 754 -15.04 27.64 15.02
N SER A 755 -15.83 26.74 14.45
CA SER A 755 -16.08 26.65 13.02
C SER A 755 -17.56 26.43 12.78
N GLU A 756 -18.09 27.09 11.76
CA GLU A 756 -19.39 26.80 11.17
C GLU A 756 -19.22 26.58 9.67
N ASN A 757 -19.92 25.59 9.13
CA ASN A 757 -19.85 25.23 7.71
C ASN A 757 -21.25 24.92 7.19
N THR A 758 -21.64 25.63 6.13
CA THR A 758 -22.90 25.46 5.40
C THR A 758 -22.56 25.06 3.97
N LEU A 759 -23.08 23.91 3.53
CA LEU A 759 -22.99 23.50 2.12
C LEU A 759 -24.02 24.28 1.30
N ARG A 760 -23.63 24.66 0.10
CA ARG A 760 -24.50 25.36 -0.84
C ARG A 760 -25.50 24.40 -1.47
N ASN A 761 -26.75 24.84 -1.58
CA ASN A 761 -27.75 24.13 -2.36
C ASN A 761 -27.66 24.60 -3.82
N ASN A 762 -27.09 23.77 -4.69
CA ASN A 762 -26.95 24.06 -6.12
C ASN A 762 -28.12 23.51 -6.96
N ASP A 763 -29.10 22.85 -6.34
CA ASP A 763 -30.29 22.36 -7.01
C ASP A 763 -31.45 23.37 -6.87
N PRO A 764 -31.92 24.00 -7.96
CA PRO A 764 -33.01 24.96 -7.92
C PRO A 764 -34.36 24.34 -7.50
N GLU A 765 -34.53 23.02 -7.60
CA GLU A 765 -35.76 22.31 -7.19
C GLU A 765 -35.73 21.89 -5.71
N ASN A 766 -34.56 21.98 -5.05
CA ASN A 766 -34.42 21.58 -3.66
C ASN A 766 -34.86 22.71 -2.72
N TYR A 767 -35.98 22.50 -2.04
CA TYR A 767 -36.57 23.43 -1.06
C TYR A 767 -36.12 23.15 0.38
N ILE A 768 -35.34 22.08 0.62
CA ILE A 768 -34.86 21.72 1.96
C ILE A 768 -33.57 22.50 2.23
N ALA A 769 -33.62 23.42 3.19
CA ALA A 769 -32.44 24.14 3.65
C ALA A 769 -31.42 23.17 4.27
N ILE A 770 -30.17 23.21 3.79
CA ILE A 770 -29.10 22.40 4.33
C ILE A 770 -28.68 22.99 5.70
N PRO A 771 -28.73 22.21 6.80
CA PRO A 771 -28.41 22.74 8.11
C PRO A 771 -26.92 23.07 8.24
N THR A 772 -26.61 24.21 8.87
CA THR A 772 -25.24 24.58 9.23
C THR A 772 -24.67 23.61 10.27
N THR A 773 -23.49 23.08 9.99
CA THR A 773 -22.74 22.25 10.92
C THR A 773 -21.80 23.11 11.77
N PHE A 774 -21.67 22.77 13.06
CA PHE A 774 -20.80 23.50 13.99
C PHE A 774 -19.73 22.56 14.54
N ASN A 775 -18.48 22.98 14.49
CA ASN A 775 -17.36 22.32 15.15
C ASN A 775 -16.77 23.28 16.17
N LYS A 776 -16.78 22.91 17.45
CA LYS A 776 -16.30 23.75 18.54
C LYS A 776 -15.36 22.94 19.42
N ASN A 777 -14.26 23.56 19.78
CA ASN A 777 -13.30 22.98 20.68
C ASN A 777 -12.72 24.07 21.58
N PHE A 778 -13.00 24.01 22.87
CA PHE A 778 -12.48 24.97 23.84
C PHE A 778 -11.63 24.23 24.87
N LEU A 779 -10.33 24.21 24.62
CA LEU A 779 -9.33 23.52 25.41
C LEU A 779 -8.69 24.46 26.42
N ILE A 780 -8.38 23.92 27.59
CA ILE A 780 -7.56 24.55 28.62
C ILE A 780 -6.42 23.60 28.98
N ASN A 781 -5.18 24.04 28.78
CA ASN A 781 -3.99 23.30 29.18
C ASN A 781 -3.32 24.03 30.35
N ARG A 782 -3.02 23.30 31.43
CA ARG A 782 -2.32 23.81 32.61
C ARG A 782 -1.08 22.97 32.85
N VAL A 783 0.09 23.58 32.80
CA VAL A 783 1.38 22.92 33.03
C VAL A 783 2.01 23.48 34.30
N TYR A 784 2.48 22.59 35.16
CA TYR A 784 3.14 22.89 36.43
C TYR A 784 4.53 22.27 36.40
N GLY A 785 5.53 22.98 36.89
CA GLY A 785 6.90 22.47 37.00
C GLY A 785 7.58 23.02 38.25
N ILE A 786 8.10 22.14 39.11
CA ILE A 786 8.85 22.49 40.31
C ILE A 786 10.13 21.68 40.29
N GLY A 787 11.27 22.36 40.17
CA GLY A 787 12.58 21.73 40.34
C GLY A 787 13.23 22.26 41.58
N TRP A 788 13.59 21.37 42.50
CA TRP A 788 14.15 21.70 43.81
C TRP A 788 15.39 20.87 44.11
N ASN A 789 16.53 21.55 44.16
CA ASN A 789 17.78 20.99 44.68
C ASN A 789 17.75 20.93 46.21
N LEU A 790 17.00 19.99 46.78
CA LEU A 790 16.82 19.83 48.24
C LEU A 790 18.15 19.82 48.99
N THR A 791 19.14 19.09 48.47
CA THR A 791 20.54 19.09 48.95
C THR A 791 21.50 19.02 47.76
N LYS A 792 22.81 19.21 47.96
CA LYS A 792 23.83 18.98 46.92
C LYS A 792 23.81 17.56 46.35
N SER A 793 23.26 16.59 47.08
CA SER A 793 23.19 15.17 46.71
C SER A 793 21.78 14.71 46.30
N LEU A 794 20.74 15.52 46.51
CA LEU A 794 19.34 15.16 46.28
C LEU A 794 18.64 16.28 45.50
N GLN A 795 18.21 15.95 44.29
CA GLN A 795 17.39 16.80 43.44
C GLN A 795 16.01 16.17 43.24
N MET A 796 14.96 17.00 43.33
CA MET A 796 13.58 16.65 43.01
C MET A 796 13.11 17.48 41.82
N ASP A 797 12.51 16.83 40.82
CA ASP A 797 11.80 17.47 39.73
C ASP A 797 10.37 16.95 39.68
N PHE A 798 9.39 17.84 39.76
CA PHE A 798 7.96 17.56 39.65
C PHE A 798 7.42 18.31 38.45
N ASP A 799 6.87 17.61 37.47
CA ASP A 799 6.25 18.20 36.29
C ASP A 799 4.86 17.60 36.12
N ALA A 800 3.83 18.43 35.99
CA ALA A 800 2.45 17.99 35.83
C ALA A 800 1.74 18.74 34.71
N THR A 801 0.88 18.04 33.98
CA THR A 801 0.04 18.60 32.93
C THR A 801 -1.41 18.22 33.21
N ASN A 802 -2.30 19.21 33.15
CA ASN A 802 -3.74 19.04 33.27
C ASN A 802 -4.43 19.63 32.03
N LEU A 803 -4.98 18.73 31.22
CA LEU A 803 -5.78 19.06 30.04
C LEU A 803 -7.26 19.02 30.40
N GLY A 804 -7.95 20.13 30.19
CA GLY A 804 -9.38 20.26 30.37
C GLY A 804 -10.10 20.74 29.10
N VAL A 805 -11.42 20.54 29.11
CA VAL A 805 -12.33 21.02 28.08
C VAL A 805 -13.38 21.91 28.76
N ILE A 806 -13.69 23.03 28.13
CA ILE A 806 -14.78 23.94 28.53
C ILE A 806 -15.98 23.59 27.66
N ASP A 807 -16.98 22.95 28.26
CA ASP A 807 -18.16 22.49 27.53
C ASP A 807 -18.99 23.71 27.04
N GLU A 808 -19.22 23.81 25.73
CA GLU A 808 -20.00 24.87 25.09
C GLU A 808 -21.42 24.39 24.71
N PRO A 809 -22.48 25.21 24.89
CA PRO A 809 -23.82 24.89 24.41
C PRO A 809 -23.90 24.65 22.90
N THR A 810 -24.91 23.91 22.43
CA THR A 810 -25.14 23.60 21.01
C THR A 810 -25.46 24.85 20.16
N GLY A 811 -25.06 24.84 18.89
CA GLY A 811 -25.33 25.92 17.91
C GLY A 811 -24.61 27.23 18.20
N ARG A 812 -24.92 28.33 17.51
CA ARG A 812 -24.25 29.62 17.72
C ARG A 812 -24.43 30.16 19.15
N ILE A 813 -23.38 30.75 19.72
CA ILE A 813 -23.38 31.27 21.10
C ILE A 813 -24.01 32.68 21.14
N ASN A 814 -25.32 32.75 21.37
CA ASN A 814 -26.09 34.00 21.50
C ASN A 814 -26.88 34.02 22.82
N GLY A 815 -27.11 35.21 23.39
CA GLY A 815 -27.93 35.40 24.60
C GLY A 815 -27.42 34.63 25.83
N LEU A 816 -28.33 33.95 26.55
CA LEU A 816 -28.07 33.18 27.78
C LEU A 816 -26.95 32.10 27.65
N LYS A 817 -26.63 31.68 26.41
CA LYS A 817 -25.53 30.73 26.16
C LYS A 817 -24.15 31.33 26.48
N GLN A 818 -24.01 32.66 26.45
CA GLN A 818 -22.78 33.35 26.81
C GLN A 818 -22.50 33.25 28.31
N ASP A 819 -23.53 33.38 29.15
CA ASP A 819 -23.39 33.25 30.61
C ASP A 819 -22.94 31.85 31.01
N THR A 820 -23.48 30.82 30.33
CA THR A 820 -23.07 29.43 30.53
C THR A 820 -21.59 29.21 30.17
N LEU A 821 -21.14 29.77 29.04
CA LEU A 821 -19.73 29.72 28.61
C LEU A 821 -18.80 30.38 29.64
N TRP A 822 -19.14 31.58 30.11
CA TRP A 822 -18.35 32.30 31.11
C TRP A 822 -18.31 31.57 32.46
N ASN A 823 -19.43 30.98 32.89
CA ASN A 823 -19.46 30.17 34.11
C ASN A 823 -18.57 28.93 33.98
N ASN A 824 -18.59 28.24 32.84
CA ASN A 824 -17.73 27.08 32.60
C ASN A 824 -16.25 27.47 32.52
N LEU A 825 -15.93 28.62 31.93
CA LEU A 825 -14.58 29.18 31.90
C LEU A 825 -14.08 29.55 33.30
N LYS A 826 -14.91 30.17 34.15
CA LYS A 826 -14.55 30.49 35.55
C LYS A 826 -14.25 29.24 36.39
N ARG A 827 -14.90 28.11 36.07
CA ARG A 827 -14.64 26.79 36.69
C ARG A 827 -13.43 26.07 36.11
N LEU A 828 -12.72 26.67 35.15
CA LEU A 828 -11.56 26.10 34.45
C LEU A 828 -11.87 24.80 33.70
N GLY A 829 -13.13 24.61 33.28
CA GLY A 829 -13.59 23.44 32.54
C GLY A 829 -13.51 22.12 33.32
N ARG A 830 -13.83 21.03 32.63
CA ARG A 830 -13.73 19.65 33.14
C ARG A 830 -12.40 19.05 32.73
N THR A 831 -11.67 18.46 33.67
CA THR A 831 -10.43 17.73 33.38
C THR A 831 -10.72 16.50 32.52
N THR A 832 -9.95 16.33 31.44
CA THR A 832 -10.03 15.17 30.53
C THR A 832 -8.81 14.27 30.67
N ASN A 833 -7.63 14.86 30.88
CA ASN A 833 -6.39 14.14 31.15
C ASN A 833 -5.62 14.90 32.23
N TYR A 834 -5.09 14.16 33.18
CA TYR A 834 -4.12 14.65 34.13
C TYR A 834 -2.92 13.72 34.10
N ASN A 835 -1.72 14.27 34.07
CA ASN A 835 -0.50 13.49 34.21
C ASN A 835 0.53 14.24 35.04
N HIS A 836 1.34 13.52 35.79
CA HIS A 836 2.50 14.08 36.45
C HIS A 836 3.66 13.10 36.45
N THR A 837 4.86 13.65 36.49
CA THR A 837 6.12 12.93 36.67
C THR A 837 6.87 13.52 37.84
N ILE A 838 7.40 12.66 38.70
CA ILE A 838 8.26 13.04 39.82
C ILE A 838 9.58 12.28 39.69
N ASN A 839 10.68 13.00 39.65
CA ASN A 839 12.03 12.46 39.56
C ASN A 839 12.83 12.84 40.79
N PHE A 840 13.36 11.85 41.50
CA PHE A 840 14.35 12.05 42.55
C PHE A 840 15.69 11.48 42.10
N ASN A 841 16.69 12.34 42.05
CA ASN A 841 18.07 11.96 41.75
C ASN A 841 18.89 12.07 43.04
N TYR A 842 19.33 10.93 43.58
CA TYR A 842 20.10 10.86 44.81
C TYR A 842 21.50 10.28 44.55
N THR A 843 22.52 11.12 44.70
CA THR A 843 23.92 10.69 44.73
C THR A 843 24.28 10.29 46.15
N THR A 844 24.42 8.99 46.40
CA THR A 844 24.64 8.51 47.77
C THR A 844 26.02 8.93 48.29
N PRO A 845 26.13 9.42 49.54
CA PRO A 845 27.39 9.87 50.11
C PRO A 845 28.24 8.71 50.66
N ILE A 846 28.15 7.50 50.08
CA ILE A 846 28.89 6.31 50.56
C ILE A 846 30.41 6.55 50.48
N ASN A 847 30.86 7.28 49.46
CA ASN A 847 32.26 7.70 49.31
C ASN A 847 32.77 8.65 50.41
N LYS A 848 31.87 9.22 51.23
CA LYS A 848 32.22 10.06 52.38
C LYS A 848 32.41 9.25 53.67
N ILE A 849 32.03 7.97 53.68
CA ILE A 849 32.28 7.07 54.80
C ILE A 849 33.77 6.69 54.77
N PRO A 850 34.53 6.87 55.88
CA PRO A 850 35.92 6.47 55.94
C PRO A 850 36.12 5.00 55.51
N GLY A 851 36.98 4.76 54.51
CA GLY A 851 37.25 3.42 53.97
C GLY A 851 36.43 3.02 52.74
N PHE A 852 35.45 3.81 52.30
CA PHE A 852 34.53 3.49 51.17
C PHE A 852 34.59 4.46 49.98
N ASP A 853 35.61 5.32 49.88
CA ASP A 853 35.83 6.25 48.75
C ASP A 853 36.06 5.56 47.39
N TRP A 854 36.31 4.26 47.37
CA TRP A 854 36.37 3.41 46.17
C TRP A 854 34.98 3.01 45.64
N THR A 855 33.91 3.35 46.35
CA THR A 855 32.53 3.04 45.97
C THR A 855 31.75 4.30 45.60
N SER A 856 30.90 4.22 44.58
CA SER A 856 29.91 5.26 44.30
C SER A 856 28.60 4.61 43.86
N MET A 857 27.48 5.20 44.27
CA MET A 857 26.15 4.72 43.88
C MET A 857 25.24 5.92 43.63
N VAL A 858 24.67 5.96 42.42
CA VAL A 858 23.63 6.91 42.05
C VAL A 858 22.30 6.17 42.00
N VAL A 859 21.32 6.68 42.75
CA VAL A 859 19.95 6.18 42.78
C VAL A 859 19.06 7.18 42.05
N ARG A 860 18.31 6.71 41.05
CA ARG A 860 17.26 7.48 40.40
C ARG A 860 15.92 6.81 40.67
N TYR A 861 14.96 7.61 41.11
CA TYR A 861 13.60 7.18 41.36
C TYR A 861 12.68 8.08 40.55
N SER A 862 12.03 7.52 39.53
CA SER A 862 11.10 8.23 38.66
C SER A 862 9.72 7.63 38.79
N THR A 863 8.70 8.45 38.90
CA THR A 863 7.31 8.00 39.01
C THR A 863 6.45 8.80 38.07
N GLN A 864 5.54 8.14 37.39
CA GLN A 864 4.57 8.76 36.51
C GLN A 864 3.17 8.33 36.92
N PHE A 865 2.25 9.27 36.97
CA PHE A 865 0.84 9.01 37.15
C PHE A 865 0.06 9.64 36.01
N ASN A 866 -0.97 8.94 35.55
CA ASN A 866 -1.89 9.44 34.56
C ASN A 866 -3.33 9.10 34.97
N TRP A 867 -4.24 10.03 34.78
CA TRP A 867 -5.68 9.86 34.90
C TRP A 867 -6.32 10.33 33.60
N ASN A 868 -7.20 9.53 33.02
CA ASN A 868 -7.99 9.90 31.84
C ASN A 868 -9.48 9.75 32.13
N SER A 869 -10.25 10.76 31.73
CA SER A 869 -11.71 10.76 31.87
C SER A 869 -12.36 9.70 30.99
N GLN A 870 -13.53 9.23 31.41
CA GLN A 870 -14.37 8.33 30.61
C GLN A 870 -14.82 8.95 29.29
N ALA A 871 -15.24 8.11 28.35
CA ALA A 871 -15.71 8.55 27.04
C ALA A 871 -16.96 9.44 27.14
N LEU A 872 -17.10 10.38 26.21
CA LEU A 872 -18.16 11.40 26.24
C LEU A 872 -19.59 10.81 26.23
N PHE A 873 -19.80 9.65 25.59
CA PHE A 873 -21.12 9.00 25.57
C PHE A 873 -21.59 8.59 26.97
N SER A 874 -20.68 8.15 27.84
CA SER A 874 -20.98 7.78 29.22
C SER A 874 -21.15 9.02 30.11
N LEU A 875 -20.50 10.14 29.79
CA LEU A 875 -20.74 11.41 30.49
C LEU A 875 -22.10 12.03 30.16
N ASN A 876 -22.58 11.83 28.93
CA ASN A 876 -23.85 12.41 28.46
C ASN A 876 -25.08 11.59 28.86
N ASN A 877 -24.92 10.31 29.18
CA ASN A 877 -26.03 9.42 29.53
C ASN A 877 -25.79 8.76 30.91
N PRO A 878 -26.59 9.10 31.93
CA PRO A 878 -26.49 8.51 33.27
C PRO A 878 -26.71 6.99 33.32
N ALA A 879 -27.28 6.38 32.27
CA ALA A 879 -27.47 4.94 32.19
C ALA A 879 -26.17 4.15 31.96
N PHE A 880 -25.09 4.82 31.54
CA PHE A 880 -23.78 4.20 31.29
C PHE A 880 -22.71 4.87 32.14
N ASP A 881 -22.00 4.10 32.96
CA ASP A 881 -20.94 4.62 33.82
C ASP A 881 -19.69 3.75 33.70
N VAL A 882 -19.00 3.81 32.55
CA VAL A 882 -17.83 2.93 32.29
C VAL A 882 -16.59 3.29 33.13
N GLY A 883 -16.65 4.40 33.89
CA GLY A 883 -15.58 4.90 34.75
C GLY A 883 -14.37 5.48 34.01
N ASN A 884 -13.55 6.24 34.73
CA ASN A 884 -12.28 6.81 34.27
C ASN A 884 -11.17 5.73 34.29
N THR A 885 -9.97 6.10 33.88
CA THR A 885 -8.80 5.20 33.95
C THR A 885 -7.66 5.86 34.70
N ILE A 886 -6.91 5.07 35.47
CA ILE A 886 -5.66 5.52 36.09
C ILE A 886 -4.51 4.61 35.69
N GLN A 887 -3.36 5.22 35.46
CA GLN A 887 -2.12 4.52 35.20
C GLN A 887 -1.05 5.03 36.17
N ASN A 888 -0.24 4.11 36.65
CA ASN A 888 0.92 4.41 37.44
C ASN A 888 2.15 3.70 36.89
N SER A 889 3.28 4.38 36.85
CA SER A 889 4.56 3.79 36.51
C SER A 889 5.63 4.24 37.50
N ARG A 890 6.56 3.35 37.83
CA ARG A 890 7.71 3.63 38.67
C ARG A 890 8.96 3.01 38.05
N THR A 891 10.02 3.79 37.97
CA THR A 891 11.35 3.32 37.59
C THR A 891 12.34 3.57 38.71
N ILE A 892 12.99 2.51 39.17
CA ILE A 892 14.08 2.54 40.14
C ILE A 892 15.34 2.15 39.38
N GLN A 893 16.32 3.06 39.31
CA GLN A 893 17.60 2.79 38.68
C GLN A 893 18.73 2.95 39.70
N LEU A 894 19.54 1.91 39.84
CA LEU A 894 20.72 1.87 40.67
C LEU A 894 21.96 1.73 39.78
N ASN A 895 22.91 2.66 39.94
CA ASN A 895 24.17 2.62 39.19
C ASN A 895 25.35 2.53 40.18
N PRO A 896 25.66 1.34 40.71
CA PRO A 896 26.86 1.11 41.51
C PRO A 896 28.13 1.07 40.64
N VAL A 897 29.18 1.74 41.12
CA VAL A 897 30.53 1.66 40.56
C VAL A 897 31.53 1.40 41.69
N LEU A 898 32.33 0.36 41.54
CA LEU A 898 33.35 -0.09 42.48
C LEU A 898 34.73 0.02 41.81
N ASN A 899 35.48 1.05 42.16
CA ASN A 899 36.83 1.28 41.67
C ASN A 899 37.85 0.57 42.58
N LEU A 900 38.12 -0.71 42.28
CA LEU A 900 38.95 -1.56 43.13
C LEU A 900 40.43 -1.16 43.14
N ILE A 901 40.91 -0.42 42.13
CA ILE A 901 42.25 0.20 42.16
C ILE A 901 42.36 1.12 43.38
N GLY A 902 41.31 1.89 43.67
CA GLY A 902 41.23 2.76 44.86
C GLY A 902 41.23 1.97 46.17
N LEU A 903 40.61 0.78 46.20
CA LEU A 903 40.62 -0.12 47.36
C LEU A 903 42.00 -0.74 47.58
N TYR A 904 42.63 -1.28 46.52
CA TYR A 904 43.94 -1.93 46.61
C TYR A 904 45.03 -0.96 47.05
N ASN A 905 44.97 0.29 46.59
CA ASN A 905 45.94 1.34 46.97
C ASN A 905 45.88 1.73 48.46
N LYS A 906 44.83 1.35 49.20
CA LYS A 906 44.74 1.56 50.66
C LYS A 906 45.44 0.48 51.49
N ILE A 907 45.59 -0.72 50.95
CA ILE A 907 46.23 -1.83 51.64
C ILE A 907 47.74 -1.74 51.35
N PRO A 908 48.62 -1.44 52.34
CA PRO A 908 50.02 -1.15 52.08
C PRO A 908 50.79 -2.28 51.37
N ALA A 909 50.39 -3.53 51.60
CA ALA A 909 50.94 -4.72 50.95
C ALA A 909 50.57 -4.81 49.46
N LEU A 910 49.37 -4.36 49.07
CA LEU A 910 48.87 -4.37 47.69
C LEU A 910 49.30 -3.11 46.90
N ARG A 911 49.47 -1.97 47.58
CA ARG A 911 49.98 -0.72 46.99
C ARG A 911 51.39 -0.90 46.40
N LYS A 912 52.30 -1.56 47.13
CA LYS A 912 53.66 -1.87 46.66
C LYS A 912 53.68 -2.76 45.41
N ALA A 913 52.67 -3.60 45.21
CA ALA A 913 52.55 -4.45 44.02
C ALA A 913 51.99 -3.71 42.81
N ASN A 914 51.09 -2.75 43.01
CA ASN A 914 50.57 -1.89 41.94
C ASN A 914 51.62 -0.89 41.39
N GLU A 915 52.61 -0.52 42.20
CA GLU A 915 53.70 0.41 41.83
C GLU A 915 54.98 -0.30 41.29
N ALA A 916 55.18 -1.59 41.57
CA ALA A 916 56.44 -2.29 41.27
C ALA A 916 56.36 -3.17 40.00
N GLY A 917 56.65 -2.58 38.85
CA GLY A 917 56.71 -3.25 37.54
C GLY A 917 57.95 -4.13 37.28
N LYS A 918 58.41 -4.98 38.21
CA LYS A 918 59.51 -5.95 37.91
C LYS A 918 59.29 -7.34 38.51
N GLY A 919 59.62 -8.34 37.68
CA GLY A 919 59.21 -9.74 37.77
C GLY A 919 59.74 -10.54 38.97
N GLY A 920 58.86 -11.42 39.45
CA GLY A 920 59.11 -12.48 40.42
C GLY A 920 57.81 -13.29 40.62
N PHE A 921 57.91 -14.60 40.88
CA PHE A 921 56.75 -15.51 40.97
C PHE A 921 55.74 -15.11 42.07
N GLY A 922 56.20 -14.46 43.15
CA GLY A 922 55.33 -13.88 44.18
C GLY A 922 54.52 -12.64 43.73
N ASN A 923 55.03 -11.89 42.74
CA ASN A 923 54.30 -10.77 42.13
C ASN A 923 53.19 -11.25 41.19
N LEU A 924 53.29 -12.43 40.58
CA LEU A 924 52.24 -12.97 39.69
C LEU A 924 50.94 -13.26 40.46
N PHE A 925 51.06 -13.87 41.65
CA PHE A 925 49.91 -14.16 42.50
C PHE A 925 49.24 -12.87 43.04
N LEU A 926 50.04 -11.85 43.37
CA LEU A 926 49.53 -10.52 43.75
C LEU A 926 48.88 -9.77 42.58
N HIS A 927 49.36 -9.92 41.35
CA HIS A 927 48.74 -9.37 40.15
C HIS A 927 47.42 -10.08 39.80
N MET A 928 47.32 -11.40 40.02
CA MET A 928 46.03 -12.11 39.92
C MET A 928 45.01 -11.61 40.95
N LEU A 929 45.43 -11.37 42.20
CA LEU A 929 44.55 -10.86 43.26
C LEU A 929 44.13 -9.39 43.05
N THR A 930 44.93 -8.60 42.33
CA THR A 930 44.65 -7.20 41.96
C THR A 930 44.21 -7.04 40.50
N GLY A 931 43.90 -8.16 39.82
CA GLY A 931 43.54 -8.18 38.42
C GLY A 931 42.15 -7.61 38.14
N LEU A 932 41.22 -7.70 39.08
CA LEU A 932 39.90 -7.09 38.95
C LEU A 932 39.98 -5.57 39.18
N LYS A 933 39.91 -4.77 38.10
CA LYS A 933 40.16 -3.32 38.17
C LYS A 933 38.91 -2.51 38.54
N ASN A 934 37.79 -2.84 37.91
CA ASN A 934 36.55 -2.08 38.06
C ASN A 934 35.35 -3.02 37.92
N ILE A 935 34.35 -2.82 38.79
CA ILE A 935 33.01 -3.40 38.63
C ILE A 935 32.02 -2.24 38.50
N SER A 936 31.25 -2.24 37.42
CA SER A 936 30.11 -1.35 37.27
C SER A 936 28.85 -2.16 37.01
N GLY A 937 27.75 -1.75 37.62
CA GLY A 937 26.45 -2.33 37.37
C GLY A 937 25.41 -1.26 37.07
N THR A 938 24.39 -1.66 36.32
CA THR A 938 23.13 -0.92 36.20
C THR A 938 22.01 -1.89 36.48
N TYR A 939 21.21 -1.59 37.50
CA TYR A 939 19.98 -2.31 37.80
C TYR A 939 18.82 -1.33 37.64
N THR A 940 17.92 -1.63 36.70
CA THR A 940 16.73 -0.85 36.42
C THR A 940 15.52 -1.74 36.62
N ARG A 941 14.60 -1.31 37.49
CA ARG A 941 13.30 -1.95 37.66
C ARG A 941 12.22 -0.94 37.33
N THR A 942 11.50 -1.20 36.24
CA THR A 942 10.35 -0.43 35.80
C THR A 942 9.09 -1.25 36.01
N GLU A 943 8.14 -0.69 36.73
CA GLU A 943 6.87 -1.32 37.03
C GLU A 943 5.74 -0.38 36.61
N GLY A 944 4.66 -0.94 36.09
CA GLY A 944 3.48 -0.17 35.72
C GLY A 944 2.19 -0.87 36.09
N THR A 945 1.19 -0.12 36.51
CA THR A 945 -0.17 -0.60 36.80
C THR A 945 -1.17 0.27 36.04
N PHE A 946 -2.10 -0.34 35.32
CA PHE A 946 -3.22 0.31 34.66
C PHE A 946 -4.52 -0.26 35.23
N LEU A 947 -5.35 0.62 35.79
CA LEU A 947 -6.62 0.31 36.42
C LEU A 947 -7.75 1.04 35.69
N PRO A 948 -8.59 0.32 34.94
CA PRO A 948 -9.75 0.90 34.28
C PRO A 948 -11.00 0.87 35.17
N GLY A 949 -12.02 1.65 34.82
CA GLY A 949 -13.30 1.68 35.55
C GLY A 949 -13.27 2.53 36.83
N TYR A 950 -12.27 3.40 36.99
CA TYR A 950 -12.05 4.22 38.18
C TYR A 950 -13.04 5.41 38.26
N LEU A 951 -13.92 5.44 39.24
CA LEU A 951 -14.97 6.46 39.39
C LEU A 951 -14.48 7.84 39.90
N PRO A 952 -13.54 7.94 40.85
CA PRO A 952 -13.13 9.24 41.38
C PRO A 952 -12.49 10.16 40.34
N LYS A 953 -12.63 11.48 40.56
CA LYS A 953 -12.13 12.51 39.65
C LYS A 953 -10.78 13.03 40.11
N THR A 954 -10.03 13.65 39.22
CA THR A 954 -8.76 14.31 39.58
C THR A 954 -8.96 15.81 39.79
N THR A 955 -8.45 16.34 40.90
CA THR A 955 -8.51 17.77 41.23
C THR A 955 -7.10 18.36 41.28
N PHE A 956 -6.48 18.37 42.45
CA PHE A 956 -5.15 18.91 42.70
C PHE A 956 -4.13 17.77 42.85
N LEU A 957 -2.98 17.89 42.19
CA LEU A 957 -1.88 16.93 42.26
C LEU A 957 -2.25 15.46 41.94
N GLY A 958 -3.34 15.23 41.20
CA GLY A 958 -3.77 13.89 40.80
C GLY A 958 -4.75 13.22 41.75
N GLU A 959 -5.06 13.83 42.89
CA GLU A 959 -5.93 13.27 43.92
C GLU A 959 -7.36 13.81 43.85
N ASP A 960 -8.32 12.98 44.23
CA ASP A 960 -9.66 13.44 44.65
C ASP A 960 -9.65 13.73 46.15
N LEU A 961 -9.63 15.01 46.55
CA LEU A 961 -9.59 15.42 47.95
C LEU A 961 -10.82 14.94 48.76
N ASN A 962 -11.93 14.63 48.10
CA ASN A 962 -13.14 14.13 48.76
C ASN A 962 -13.06 12.63 49.09
N TYR A 963 -12.38 11.85 48.25
CA TYR A 963 -12.32 10.39 48.35
C TYR A 963 -10.95 9.86 48.83
N ASN A 964 -9.93 10.72 48.95
CA ASN A 964 -8.53 10.33 49.24
C ASN A 964 -8.07 9.16 48.34
N ALA A 965 -8.40 9.29 47.05
CA ALA A 965 -8.28 8.26 46.03
C ALA A 965 -7.41 8.80 44.88
N PRO A 966 -6.48 8.01 44.31
CA PRO A 966 -6.12 6.63 44.66
C PRO A 966 -5.19 6.52 45.89
N GLY A 967 -4.79 7.65 46.47
CA GLY A 967 -3.91 7.80 47.62
C GLY A 967 -2.47 8.15 47.24
N ILE A 968 -1.78 8.89 48.11
CA ILE A 968 -0.43 9.43 47.85
C ILE A 968 0.61 8.36 47.46
N GLY A 969 0.51 7.15 48.03
CA GLY A 969 1.40 6.05 47.68
C GLY A 969 1.32 5.68 46.21
N PHE A 970 0.10 5.56 45.66
CA PHE A 970 -0.10 5.28 44.23
C PHE A 970 0.38 6.47 43.40
N LEU A 971 0.06 7.72 43.78
CA LEU A 971 0.55 8.93 43.08
C LEU A 971 2.10 9.03 43.05
N LEU A 972 2.77 8.51 44.08
CA LEU A 972 4.23 8.41 44.21
C LEU A 972 4.81 7.09 43.68
N GLY A 973 4.08 6.34 42.85
CA GLY A 973 4.62 5.17 42.16
C GLY A 973 4.47 3.82 42.88
N SER A 974 3.68 3.71 43.95
CA SER A 974 3.49 2.43 44.65
C SER A 974 2.76 1.41 43.77
N GLN A 975 3.37 0.23 43.62
CA GLN A 975 2.86 -0.89 42.83
C GLN A 975 2.19 -1.97 43.70
N SER A 976 1.83 -1.61 44.93
CA SER A 976 0.97 -2.41 45.81
C SER A 976 -0.39 -2.61 45.14
N ASP A 977 -0.97 -3.80 45.24
CA ASP A 977 -2.26 -4.10 44.61
C ASP A 977 -3.36 -3.19 45.18
N ILE A 978 -3.86 -2.27 44.34
CA ILE A 978 -4.88 -1.30 44.71
C ILE A 978 -6.30 -1.86 44.53
N ARG A 979 -6.47 -3.00 43.85
CA ARG A 979 -7.80 -3.53 43.48
C ARG A 979 -8.69 -3.80 44.69
N SER A 980 -8.16 -4.45 45.73
CA SER A 980 -8.93 -4.74 46.95
C SER A 980 -9.39 -3.46 47.66
N ARG A 981 -8.51 -2.44 47.72
CA ARG A 981 -8.84 -1.13 48.28
C ARG A 981 -9.84 -0.37 47.42
N ALA A 982 -9.74 -0.49 46.10
CA ALA A 982 -10.66 0.14 45.16
C ALA A 982 -12.07 -0.47 45.24
N ILE A 983 -12.18 -1.78 45.41
CA ILE A 983 -13.47 -2.46 45.65
C ILE A 983 -14.06 -2.04 47.00
N SER A 984 -13.27 -2.08 48.09
CA SER A 984 -13.78 -1.77 49.43
C SER A 984 -14.27 -0.34 49.60
N ASN A 985 -13.72 0.61 48.84
CA ASN A 985 -14.09 2.02 48.88
C ASN A 985 -15.03 2.45 47.73
N GLY A 986 -15.52 1.50 46.92
CA GLY A 986 -16.45 1.79 45.81
C GLY A 986 -15.85 2.66 44.71
N TRP A 987 -14.55 2.54 44.42
CA TRP A 987 -13.85 3.32 43.41
C TRP A 987 -13.95 2.75 41.99
N ILE A 988 -14.54 1.57 41.82
CA ILE A 988 -14.63 0.87 40.54
C ILE A 988 -16.09 0.79 40.11
N THR A 989 -16.34 1.04 38.82
CA THR A 989 -17.66 0.90 38.23
C THR A 989 -18.20 -0.53 38.29
N THR A 990 -19.52 -0.64 38.41
CA THR A 990 -20.29 -1.88 38.27
C THR A 990 -20.85 -2.09 36.87
N ASP A 991 -20.57 -1.18 35.93
CA ASP A 991 -21.07 -1.25 34.55
C ASP A 991 -20.42 -2.41 33.78
N THR A 992 -21.25 -3.31 33.26
CA THR A 992 -20.84 -4.47 32.46
C THR A 992 -20.20 -4.10 31.12
N LEU A 993 -20.37 -2.87 30.65
CA LEU A 993 -19.78 -2.35 29.41
C LEU A 993 -18.29 -1.98 29.56
N GLN A 994 -17.77 -1.96 30.78
CA GLN A 994 -16.33 -1.82 31.02
C GLN A 994 -15.62 -3.08 30.48
N ASN A 995 -14.83 -2.92 29.41
CA ASN A 995 -14.11 -4.01 28.74
C ASN A 995 -12.59 -3.77 28.61
N GLN A 996 -12.07 -2.71 29.24
CA GLN A 996 -10.63 -2.49 29.26
C GLN A 996 -9.97 -3.42 30.30
N LEU A 997 -8.81 -3.96 29.96
CA LEU A 997 -8.11 -4.92 30.81
C LEU A 997 -7.34 -4.20 31.92
N TYR A 998 -7.41 -4.71 33.15
CA TYR A 998 -6.43 -4.36 34.17
C TYR A 998 -5.08 -4.94 33.75
N THR A 999 -4.04 -4.12 33.80
CA THR A 999 -2.70 -4.52 33.34
C THR A 999 -1.65 -4.18 34.38
N LYS A 1000 -0.71 -5.11 34.62
CA LYS A 1000 0.48 -4.89 35.44
C LYS A 1000 1.72 -5.31 34.67
N THR A 1001 2.65 -4.38 34.49
CA THR A 1001 3.91 -4.59 33.78
C THR A 1001 5.09 -4.56 34.77
N LEU A 1002 6.07 -5.42 34.54
CA LEU A 1002 7.34 -5.47 35.25
C LEU A 1002 8.45 -5.66 34.22
N ASN A 1003 9.38 -4.72 34.15
CA ASN A 1003 10.60 -4.83 33.40
C ASN A 1003 11.78 -4.71 34.36
N GLU A 1004 12.54 -5.79 34.53
CA GLU A 1004 13.76 -5.83 35.31
C GLU A 1004 14.95 -6.01 34.35
N ASP A 1005 15.83 -5.03 34.34
CA ASP A 1005 17.04 -5.04 33.54
C ASP A 1005 18.28 -4.90 34.44
N MET A 1006 19.15 -5.90 34.39
CA MET A 1006 20.37 -5.95 35.16
C MET A 1006 21.55 -6.17 34.21
N HIS A 1007 22.45 -5.19 34.13
CA HIS A 1007 23.72 -5.28 33.42
C HIS A 1007 24.86 -5.18 34.42
N LEU A 1008 25.76 -6.17 34.40
CA LEU A 1008 26.99 -6.17 35.16
C LEU A 1008 28.17 -6.22 34.20
N ARG A 1009 29.16 -5.37 34.48
CA ARG A 1009 30.42 -5.32 33.74
C ARG A 1009 31.59 -5.35 34.71
N GLY A 1010 32.47 -6.32 34.55
CA GLY A 1010 33.73 -6.45 35.28
C GLY A 1010 34.91 -6.39 34.31
N VAL A 1011 35.93 -5.59 34.65
CA VAL A 1011 37.20 -5.56 33.90
C VAL A 1011 38.26 -6.30 34.72
N VAL A 1012 38.79 -7.38 34.17
CA VAL A 1012 39.82 -8.23 34.77
C VAL A 1012 41.08 -8.19 33.91
N GLU A 1013 42.20 -7.82 34.52
CA GLU A 1013 43.53 -7.78 33.92
C GLU A 1013 44.47 -8.69 34.74
N PRO A 1014 44.46 -10.01 34.47
CA PRO A 1014 45.20 -10.98 35.28
C PRO A 1014 46.73 -10.85 35.12
N PHE A 1015 47.21 -10.33 33.98
CA PHE A 1015 48.60 -9.97 33.72
C PHE A 1015 48.66 -8.76 32.77
N PRO A 1016 49.79 -8.02 32.72
CA PRO A 1016 49.95 -6.87 31.82
C PRO A 1016 49.61 -7.25 30.37
N ASP A 1017 48.99 -6.32 29.65
CA ASP A 1017 48.57 -6.44 28.24
C ASP A 1017 47.42 -7.43 27.94
N LEU A 1018 46.92 -8.20 28.91
CA LEU A 1018 45.67 -8.96 28.76
C LEU A 1018 44.54 -8.32 29.55
N ARG A 1019 43.56 -7.77 28.83
CA ARG A 1019 42.31 -7.24 29.39
C ARG A 1019 41.13 -8.12 29.01
N ILE A 1020 40.48 -8.69 30.02
CA ILE A 1020 39.26 -9.48 29.89
C ILE A 1020 38.09 -8.64 30.39
N GLU A 1021 37.09 -8.47 29.54
CA GLU A 1021 35.84 -7.84 29.90
C GLU A 1021 34.76 -8.91 30.11
N LEU A 1022 34.27 -9.01 31.33
CA LEU A 1022 33.18 -9.92 31.69
C LEU A 1022 31.89 -9.12 31.71
N THR A 1023 30.96 -9.49 30.84
CA THR A 1023 29.61 -8.95 30.79
C THR A 1023 28.61 -10.01 31.22
N ALA A 1024 27.74 -9.67 32.16
CA ALA A 1024 26.60 -10.50 32.53
C ALA A 1024 25.34 -9.66 32.44
N PHE A 1025 24.26 -10.25 31.93
CA PHE A 1025 22.97 -9.58 31.88
C PHE A 1025 21.85 -10.52 32.28
N ARG A 1026 20.81 -9.94 32.85
CA ARG A 1026 19.52 -10.58 33.08
C ARG A 1026 18.43 -9.57 32.79
N THR A 1027 17.62 -9.87 31.79
CA THR A 1027 16.43 -9.09 31.45
C THR A 1027 15.19 -9.94 31.64
N GLN A 1028 14.18 -9.37 32.27
CA GLN A 1028 12.91 -10.02 32.51
C GLN A 1028 11.79 -9.01 32.28
N ASN A 1029 10.90 -9.30 31.35
CA ASN A 1029 9.71 -8.54 31.08
C ASN A 1029 8.49 -9.40 31.36
N LEU A 1030 7.57 -8.95 32.20
CA LEU A 1030 6.30 -9.61 32.49
C LEU A 1030 5.15 -8.62 32.30
N ASN A 1031 4.11 -9.07 31.61
CA ASN A 1031 2.86 -8.36 31.39
C ASN A 1031 1.69 -9.24 31.84
N TYR A 1032 1.13 -8.90 33.00
CA TYR A 1032 -0.09 -9.51 33.53
C TYR A 1032 -1.29 -8.70 33.08
N GLN A 1033 -2.28 -9.36 32.48
CA GLN A 1033 -3.54 -8.75 32.08
C GLN A 1033 -4.73 -9.61 32.52
N THR A 1034 -5.84 -8.97 32.88
CA THR A 1034 -7.08 -9.66 33.25
C THR A 1034 -8.28 -8.75 32.99
N ASN A 1035 -9.43 -9.34 32.66
CA ASN A 1035 -10.69 -8.61 32.70
C ASN A 1035 -11.08 -8.41 34.16
N PHE A 1036 -10.83 -7.22 34.71
CA PHE A 1036 -11.20 -6.86 36.08
C PHE A 1036 -12.49 -6.04 36.04
N LYS A 1037 -13.63 -6.72 36.12
CA LYS A 1037 -14.95 -6.09 35.96
C LYS A 1037 -16.02 -6.75 36.82
N TYR A 1038 -17.16 -6.07 36.93
CA TYR A 1038 -18.32 -6.58 37.64
C TYR A 1038 -18.99 -7.73 36.87
N SER A 1039 -19.28 -8.82 37.58
CA SER A 1039 -19.97 -10.00 37.06
C SER A 1039 -21.38 -10.05 37.63
N PRO A 1040 -22.43 -9.91 36.79
CA PRO A 1040 -23.82 -9.97 37.26
C PRO A 1040 -24.19 -11.32 37.89
N LEU A 1041 -23.47 -12.39 37.56
CA LEU A 1041 -23.71 -13.74 38.07
C LEU A 1041 -23.26 -13.91 39.52
N THR A 1042 -22.13 -13.31 39.90
CA THR A 1042 -21.56 -13.41 41.25
C THR A 1042 -21.85 -12.18 42.11
N GLY A 1043 -22.40 -11.11 41.53
CA GLY A 1043 -22.69 -9.85 42.22
C GLY A 1043 -21.43 -9.15 42.74
N SER A 1044 -20.26 -9.46 42.17
CA SER A 1044 -18.96 -8.98 42.64
C SER A 1044 -18.02 -8.64 41.49
N ILE A 1045 -16.96 -7.88 41.78
CA ILE A 1045 -15.89 -7.58 40.82
C ILE A 1045 -14.84 -8.69 40.91
N GLU A 1046 -14.61 -9.39 39.81
CA GLU A 1046 -13.74 -10.55 39.74
C GLU A 1046 -12.70 -10.43 38.61
N ASN A 1047 -11.62 -11.21 38.71
CA ASN A 1047 -10.61 -11.32 37.66
C ASN A 1047 -11.03 -12.44 36.70
N LEU A 1048 -11.49 -12.08 35.52
CA LEU A 1048 -11.87 -13.01 34.47
C LEU A 1048 -10.70 -13.24 33.51
N SER A 1049 -10.34 -14.51 33.30
CA SER A 1049 -9.29 -14.95 32.36
C SER A 1049 -7.94 -14.23 32.53
N PRO A 1050 -7.28 -14.33 33.69
CA PRO A 1050 -5.97 -13.72 33.89
C PRO A 1050 -4.90 -14.42 33.04
N ILE A 1051 -4.08 -13.63 32.35
CA ILE A 1051 -2.99 -14.12 31.49
C ILE A 1051 -1.72 -13.33 31.83
N THR A 1052 -0.61 -14.04 32.02
CA THR A 1052 0.73 -13.43 32.14
C THR A 1052 1.56 -13.83 30.91
N THR A 1053 2.08 -12.84 30.19
CA THR A 1053 3.01 -13.02 29.07
C THR A 1053 4.31 -12.30 29.37
N GLY A 1054 5.40 -12.63 28.69
CA GLY A 1054 6.67 -11.99 28.97
C GLY A 1054 7.85 -12.63 28.26
N ASP A 1055 8.98 -11.95 28.37
CA ASP A 1055 10.27 -12.38 27.84
C ASP A 1055 11.26 -12.53 28.99
N TYR A 1056 12.17 -13.50 28.83
CA TYR A 1056 13.25 -13.72 29.77
C TYR A 1056 14.53 -13.98 29.00
N SER A 1057 15.57 -13.19 29.27
CA SER A 1057 16.89 -13.40 28.68
C SER A 1057 17.95 -13.28 29.75
N ILE A 1058 18.90 -14.22 29.73
CA ILE A 1058 19.98 -14.28 30.70
C ILE A 1058 21.27 -14.70 30.00
N SER A 1059 22.39 -14.11 30.39
CA SER A 1059 23.70 -14.58 29.97
C SER A 1059 23.99 -15.95 30.58
N TYR A 1060 24.35 -16.93 29.75
CA TYR A 1060 24.75 -18.27 30.16
C TYR A 1060 25.99 -18.73 29.37
N PHE A 1061 26.67 -19.78 29.85
CA PHE A 1061 27.97 -20.21 29.32
C PHE A 1061 27.85 -21.50 28.49
N THR A 1062 28.08 -21.41 27.17
CA THR A 1062 27.90 -22.52 26.20
C THR A 1062 29.18 -23.11 25.63
N LEU A 1063 30.34 -22.57 25.98
CA LEU A 1063 31.63 -22.98 25.43
C LEU A 1063 31.92 -24.49 25.51
N PRO A 1064 31.55 -25.23 26.58
CA PRO A 1064 31.81 -26.67 26.67
C PRO A 1064 31.19 -27.51 25.56
N THR A 1065 30.10 -27.01 24.94
CA THR A 1065 29.34 -27.71 23.90
C THR A 1065 29.55 -27.15 22.50
N ALA A 1066 30.23 -26.02 22.34
CA ALA A 1066 30.32 -25.31 21.07
C ALA A 1066 31.16 -26.03 20.00
N PHE A 1067 32.10 -26.89 20.40
CA PHE A 1067 33.07 -27.53 19.50
C PHE A 1067 32.77 -29.00 19.16
N SER A 1068 31.55 -29.51 19.43
CA SER A 1068 31.19 -30.87 19.02
C SER A 1068 31.01 -30.95 17.50
N LYS A 1069 31.55 -32.00 16.88
CA LYS A 1069 31.39 -32.26 15.45
C LYS A 1069 30.12 -33.09 15.17
N ASN A 1070 29.49 -32.83 14.03
CA ASN A 1070 28.45 -33.69 13.47
C ASN A 1070 29.08 -34.84 12.66
N SER A 1071 28.39 -35.97 12.54
CA SER A 1071 28.89 -37.16 11.82
C SER A 1071 27.80 -37.84 10.98
N GLY A 1072 28.18 -38.40 9.83
CA GLY A 1072 27.31 -39.20 8.95
C GLY A 1072 26.54 -38.37 7.91
N ILE A 1073 25.96 -39.06 6.93
CA ILE A 1073 25.20 -38.49 5.78
C ILE A 1073 24.00 -37.64 6.26
N ASN A 1074 23.38 -38.04 7.38
CA ASN A 1074 22.25 -37.33 7.99
C ASN A 1074 22.66 -36.26 9.04
N ASN A 1075 23.94 -35.85 9.10
CA ASN A 1075 24.45 -34.84 10.04
C ASN A 1075 24.08 -35.10 11.53
N ASN A 1076 24.24 -36.32 12.02
CA ASN A 1076 23.87 -36.69 13.40
C ASN A 1076 24.80 -35.99 14.41
N SER A 1077 24.23 -35.30 15.40
CA SER A 1077 24.95 -34.56 16.44
C SER A 1077 24.85 -35.26 17.80
N ALA A 1078 25.99 -35.59 18.41
CA ALA A 1078 26.03 -36.22 19.74
C ALA A 1078 25.39 -35.35 20.83
N ILE A 1079 25.48 -34.02 20.70
CA ILE A 1079 24.84 -33.08 21.61
C ILE A 1079 23.32 -33.12 21.46
N PHE A 1080 22.83 -33.19 20.22
CA PHE A 1080 21.40 -33.33 19.96
C PHE A 1080 20.84 -34.65 20.50
N GLN A 1081 21.59 -35.75 20.37
CA GLN A 1081 21.22 -37.04 20.98
C GLN A 1081 21.18 -36.95 22.51
N LYS A 1082 22.15 -36.29 23.13
CA LYS A 1082 22.12 -36.01 24.58
C LYS A 1082 20.90 -35.18 24.97
N PHE A 1083 20.51 -34.20 24.16
CA PHE A 1083 19.28 -33.44 24.35
C PHE A 1083 18.03 -34.33 24.26
N LEU A 1084 17.92 -35.19 23.25
CA LEU A 1084 16.81 -36.13 23.10
C LEU A 1084 16.68 -37.10 24.29
N ASN A 1085 17.82 -37.63 24.77
CA ASN A 1085 17.88 -38.52 25.93
C ASN A 1085 17.51 -37.79 27.24
N ASN A 1086 17.94 -36.53 27.38
CA ASN A 1086 17.60 -35.71 28.54
C ASN A 1086 16.10 -35.44 28.68
N ARG A 1087 15.30 -35.52 27.61
CA ARG A 1087 13.83 -35.32 27.68
C ARG A 1087 13.18 -36.26 28.70
N SER A 1088 13.53 -37.55 28.68
CA SER A 1088 12.98 -38.53 29.63
C SER A 1088 13.42 -38.25 31.06
N VAL A 1089 14.71 -37.93 31.25
CA VAL A 1089 15.28 -37.62 32.57
C VAL A 1089 14.60 -36.38 33.18
N ILE A 1090 14.41 -35.32 32.40
CA ILE A 1090 13.75 -34.09 32.87
C ILE A 1090 12.26 -34.35 33.11
N SER A 1091 11.58 -35.09 32.23
CA SER A 1091 10.17 -35.48 32.43
C SER A 1091 9.97 -36.23 33.75
N GLN A 1092 10.83 -37.20 34.08
CA GLN A 1092 10.76 -37.93 35.35
C GLN A 1092 11.03 -37.03 36.57
N ARG A 1093 11.96 -36.07 36.46
CA ARG A 1093 12.24 -35.10 37.54
C ARG A 1093 11.03 -34.21 37.80
N LEU A 1094 10.46 -33.62 36.76
CA LEU A 1094 9.27 -32.77 36.86
C LEU A 1094 8.03 -33.57 37.31
N GLY A 1095 7.92 -34.85 36.91
CA GLY A 1095 6.88 -35.75 37.40
C GLY A 1095 6.97 -35.96 38.91
N ARG A 1096 8.15 -36.28 39.44
CA ARG A 1096 8.33 -36.45 40.90
C ARG A 1096 7.96 -35.20 41.72
N GLU A 1097 8.11 -34.01 41.14
CA GLU A 1097 7.73 -32.74 41.78
C GLU A 1097 6.22 -32.45 41.66
N ASN A 1098 5.52 -33.09 40.72
CA ASN A 1098 4.10 -32.90 40.50
C ASN A 1098 3.30 -33.97 41.28
N PRO A 1099 2.53 -33.58 42.32
CA PRO A 1099 1.72 -34.51 43.10
C PRO A 1099 0.58 -35.18 42.29
N ASN A 1100 0.33 -34.74 41.06
CA ASN A 1100 -0.70 -35.26 40.17
C ASN A 1100 -0.15 -36.03 38.94
N SER A 1101 1.17 -36.29 38.84
CA SER A 1101 1.75 -36.98 37.68
C SER A 1101 1.79 -38.50 37.80
#